data_AF-A0AAD3N6J8-F1
#
_entry.id   AF-A0AAD3N6J8-F1
#
_cell.length_a   1.000
_cell.length_b   1.000
_cell.length_c   1.000
_cell.angle_alpha   90.00
_cell.angle_beta   90.00
_cell.angle_gamma   90.00
#
_symmetry.space_group_name_H-M   'P 1'
#
loop_
_entity.id
_entity.type
_entity.pdbx_description
1 polymer ?
#
loop_
_entity_poly.entity_id
_entity_poly.type
_entity_poly.pdbx_seq_one_letter_code
_entity_poly.pdbx_strand_id
1 'polypeptide(L)'
;MEGVKGYAYWVCSTLLDKSNRDTELYRYNIVQMNAISAAQVALSKYTERIQSDPEAFIMLGYLNEHLQLKRQALQAYQRAVELLQSTSSTEELAFAVGSYGRALCTSGQWEEAVHAYKSTPLQELSDLAGVALAYCRAGLIPESISAYERALAVASSEKEKAYILTALALLQHRQGNLDSAKTLLFKCSMLKEPISESLLCLCALGLVHGDATLAAAALTELLKQGSASGNVVEQRCLLTCTLLALQGNYSAVQREASRAVHSNPGNPSLWALLSRVVPQYYPRKANGGAMAGHVACLSSMTQGKRALLYSGVNQLASGRHSGEDRHRNALKTLQRAVLLCPDDPAAWAGLMAACHTENTSCYLSGSAPCRQGMEKILMSVVSEKVRSVEEIERPLAQTLEGWVLQQAVTGLVLGGQLEEAEALCSQVLNVSPEHPAVMLALRQVQFQRLLVASGGTVLPDSVMEQLNNTVMMNPTNLGAWHWLAEVYRSQGLLVQAVMAYRQSLQLASQLGLHSSQVASLLRLALLALGPCMANVPGNDWKDLVLEATTEVLKLGSFPMALLFQALLQYVTKMAARETRRLLERLVYVSSQDFPVTVVQVASWYLLRHLHAKNDDELINVLLEQAKMNRDQRLLKFHSLLTSSSS
;
A
#
# COMPACT_ATOMS: atom_id res chain seq x y z
N MET A 1 -18.44 -45.82 32.00
CA MET A 1 -18.57 -45.45 30.57
C MET A 1 -19.55 -44.31 30.40
N GLU A 2 -20.74 -44.38 31.01
CA GLU A 2 -21.75 -43.30 30.96
C GLU A 2 -21.28 -41.95 31.53
N GLY A 3 -20.44 -41.94 32.57
CA GLY A 3 -19.89 -40.69 33.12
C GLY A 3 -19.04 -39.86 32.15
N VAL A 4 -18.39 -40.51 31.17
CA VAL A 4 -17.62 -39.81 30.12
C VAL A 4 -18.56 -39.11 29.14
N LYS A 5 -19.61 -39.81 28.70
CA LYS A 5 -20.64 -39.26 27.81
C LYS A 5 -21.37 -38.10 28.51
N GLY A 6 -21.71 -38.25 29.79
CA GLY A 6 -22.33 -37.20 30.60
C GLY A 6 -21.44 -35.96 30.76
N TYR A 7 -20.13 -36.13 31.01
CA TYR A 7 -19.20 -35.01 31.07
C TYR A 7 -19.07 -34.29 29.72
N ALA A 8 -18.92 -35.04 28.63
CA ALA A 8 -18.86 -34.45 27.30
C ALA A 8 -20.16 -33.72 26.92
N TYR A 9 -21.32 -34.27 27.30
CA TYR A 9 -22.61 -33.61 27.13
C TYR A 9 -22.70 -32.30 27.91
N TRP A 10 -22.23 -32.27 29.15
CA TRP A 10 -22.16 -31.03 29.94
C TRP A 10 -21.24 -29.99 29.30
N VAL A 11 -20.07 -30.39 28.80
CA VAL A 11 -19.18 -29.47 28.05
C VAL A 11 -19.85 -28.97 26.77
N CYS A 12 -20.51 -29.84 26.00
CA CYS A 12 -21.19 -29.42 24.78
C CYS A 12 -22.38 -28.49 25.05
N SER A 13 -23.20 -28.78 26.06
CA SER A 13 -24.37 -27.96 26.43
C SER A 13 -23.95 -26.58 26.95
N THR A 14 -22.90 -26.51 27.77
CA THR A 14 -22.33 -25.23 28.22
C THR A 14 -21.73 -24.41 27.07
N LEU A 15 -21.17 -25.05 26.04
CA LEU A 15 -20.69 -24.37 24.82
C LEU A 15 -21.85 -23.85 23.94
N LEU A 16 -22.97 -24.58 23.89
CA LEU A 16 -24.16 -24.20 23.12
C LEU A 16 -24.93 -23.05 23.78
N ASP A 17 -24.89 -22.94 25.10
CA ASP A 17 -25.51 -21.84 25.82
C ASP A 17 -24.76 -20.52 25.59
N LYS A 18 -25.35 -19.65 24.77
CA LYS A 18 -24.79 -18.35 24.41
C LYS A 18 -24.80 -17.35 25.57
N SER A 19 -25.69 -17.52 26.56
CA SER A 19 -25.84 -16.58 27.67
C SER A 19 -24.69 -16.67 28.69
N ASN A 20 -24.05 -17.83 28.76
CA ASN A 20 -23.05 -18.13 29.79
C ASN A 20 -21.60 -17.81 29.39
N ARG A 21 -21.33 -17.45 28.13
CA ARG A 21 -19.96 -17.33 27.58
C ARG A 21 -19.08 -16.27 28.24
N ASP A 22 -19.68 -15.20 28.77
CA ASP A 22 -18.95 -14.11 29.42
C ASP A 22 -18.87 -14.24 30.95
N THR A 23 -19.44 -15.31 31.51
CA THR A 23 -19.45 -15.55 32.96
C THR A 23 -18.08 -16.02 33.46
N GLU A 24 -17.78 -15.71 34.72
CA GLU A 24 -16.58 -16.23 35.40
C GLU A 24 -16.59 -17.76 35.47
N LEU A 25 -17.78 -18.36 35.60
CA LEU A 25 -17.99 -19.81 35.56
C LEU A 25 -17.53 -20.41 34.23
N TYR A 26 -17.87 -19.81 33.09
CA TYR A 26 -17.41 -20.29 31.78
C TYR A 26 -15.90 -20.15 31.63
N ARG A 27 -15.33 -19.02 32.05
CA ARG A 27 -13.87 -18.80 31.99
C ARG A 27 -13.12 -19.81 32.84
N TYR A 28 -13.58 -20.07 34.06
CA TYR A 28 -12.95 -21.05 34.94
C TYR A 28 -13.11 -22.47 34.39
N ASN A 29 -14.35 -22.89 34.10
CA ASN A 29 -14.67 -24.28 33.77
C ASN A 29 -14.24 -24.70 32.36
N ILE A 30 -14.40 -23.82 31.36
CA ILE A 30 -14.10 -24.17 29.96
C ILE A 30 -12.67 -23.77 29.59
N VAL A 31 -12.29 -22.52 29.90
CA VAL A 31 -11.02 -21.95 29.43
C VAL A 31 -9.86 -22.37 30.34
N GLN A 32 -9.93 -22.13 31.65
CA GLN A 32 -8.82 -22.40 32.57
C GLN A 32 -8.61 -23.90 32.80
N MET A 33 -9.69 -24.67 32.96
CA MET A 33 -9.61 -26.12 33.11
C MET A 33 -9.43 -26.88 31.79
N ASN A 34 -9.38 -26.18 30.66
CA ASN A 34 -9.22 -26.75 29.32
C ASN A 34 -10.20 -27.92 29.04
N ALA A 35 -11.46 -27.74 29.44
CA ALA A 35 -12.46 -28.80 29.45
C ALA A 35 -12.76 -29.37 28.06
N ILE A 36 -12.62 -28.57 27.00
CA ILE A 36 -12.82 -29.01 25.61
C ILE A 36 -11.85 -30.13 25.26
N SER A 37 -10.56 -29.94 25.56
CA SER A 37 -9.53 -30.96 25.28
C SER A 37 -9.73 -32.22 26.13
N ALA A 38 -10.08 -32.06 27.41
CA ALA A 38 -10.31 -33.17 28.32
C ALA A 38 -11.53 -34.01 27.90
N ALA A 39 -12.64 -33.35 27.54
CA ALA A 39 -13.83 -34.01 27.02
C ALA A 39 -13.55 -34.70 25.68
N GLN A 40 -12.78 -34.08 24.79
CA GLN A 40 -12.43 -34.67 23.50
C GLN A 40 -11.62 -35.97 23.66
N VAL A 41 -10.60 -35.97 24.52
CA VAL A 41 -9.77 -37.17 24.78
C VAL A 41 -10.57 -38.29 25.47
N ALA A 42 -11.47 -37.93 26.37
CA ALA A 42 -12.31 -38.92 27.04
C ALA A 42 -13.32 -39.54 26.06
N LEU A 43 -13.96 -38.69 25.23
CA LEU A 43 -14.98 -39.12 24.28
C LEU A 43 -14.38 -39.89 23.09
N SER A 44 -13.15 -39.59 22.65
CA SER A 44 -12.47 -40.38 21.63
C SER A 44 -12.25 -41.83 22.09
N LYS A 45 -11.73 -42.04 23.30
CA LYS A 45 -11.59 -43.36 23.93
C LYS A 45 -12.93 -44.07 24.12
N TYR A 46 -14.00 -43.33 24.39
CA TYR A 46 -15.34 -43.89 24.47
C TYR A 46 -15.79 -44.42 23.10
N THR A 47 -15.66 -43.62 22.04
CA THR A 47 -16.06 -43.99 20.67
C THR A 47 -15.21 -45.11 20.07
N GLU A 48 -13.95 -45.27 20.50
CA GLU A 48 -13.12 -46.42 20.12
C GLU A 48 -13.70 -47.75 20.63
N ARG A 49 -14.28 -47.73 21.85
CA ARG A 49 -14.85 -48.90 22.51
C ARG A 49 -16.31 -49.15 22.13
N ILE A 50 -17.09 -48.08 21.97
CA ILE A 50 -18.51 -48.13 21.64
C ILE A 50 -18.71 -47.43 20.30
N GLN A 51 -18.79 -48.22 19.23
CA GLN A 51 -18.89 -47.71 17.85
C GLN A 51 -20.33 -47.57 17.35
N SER A 52 -21.32 -47.84 18.21
CA SER A 52 -22.74 -47.87 17.86
C SER A 52 -23.54 -46.72 18.49
N ASP A 53 -22.88 -45.71 19.07
CA ASP A 53 -23.53 -44.57 19.73
C ASP A 53 -23.38 -43.29 18.87
N PRO A 54 -24.41 -42.90 18.09
CA PRO A 54 -24.31 -41.76 17.20
C PRO A 54 -24.15 -40.42 17.91
N GLU A 55 -24.78 -40.24 19.07
CA GLU A 55 -24.71 -38.99 19.85
C GLU A 55 -23.28 -38.72 20.34
N ALA A 56 -22.56 -39.77 20.75
CA ALA A 56 -21.16 -39.67 21.14
C ALA A 56 -20.29 -39.19 19.96
N PHE A 57 -20.53 -39.69 18.75
CA PHE A 57 -19.83 -39.23 17.55
C PHE A 57 -20.18 -37.77 17.18
N ILE A 58 -21.44 -37.35 17.34
CA ILE A 58 -21.86 -35.95 17.13
C ILE A 58 -21.15 -35.01 18.10
N MET A 59 -21.14 -35.34 19.40
CA MET A 59 -20.44 -34.55 20.41
C MET A 59 -18.93 -34.51 20.17
N LEU A 60 -18.33 -35.64 19.74
CA LEU A 60 -16.92 -35.70 19.40
C LEU A 60 -16.60 -34.81 18.19
N GLY A 61 -17.44 -34.84 17.16
CA GLY A 61 -17.35 -33.94 16.01
C GLY A 61 -17.36 -32.47 16.44
N TYR A 62 -18.28 -32.09 17.32
CA TYR A 62 -18.43 -30.72 17.80
C TYR A 62 -17.21 -30.25 18.60
N LEU A 63 -16.69 -31.09 19.50
CA LEU A 63 -15.47 -30.79 20.25
C LEU A 63 -14.24 -30.67 19.32
N ASN A 64 -14.14 -31.51 18.30
CA ASN A 64 -13.07 -31.43 17.30
C ASN A 64 -13.16 -30.14 16.46
N GLU A 65 -14.35 -29.64 16.13
CA GLU A 65 -14.54 -28.34 15.47
C GLU A 65 -13.98 -27.19 16.33
N HIS A 66 -14.28 -27.17 17.64
CA HIS A 66 -13.75 -26.16 18.57
C HIS A 66 -12.23 -26.20 18.69
N LEU A 67 -11.62 -27.38 18.58
CA LEU A 67 -10.16 -27.57 18.59
C LEU A 67 -9.50 -27.39 17.21
N GLN A 68 -10.25 -27.00 16.17
CA GLN A 68 -9.78 -26.85 14.79
C GLN A 68 -9.24 -28.15 14.16
N LEU A 69 -9.65 -29.31 14.68
CA LEU A 69 -9.26 -30.64 14.18
C LEU A 69 -10.18 -31.09 13.03
N LYS A 70 -10.17 -30.32 11.93
CA LYS A 70 -11.14 -30.42 10.82
C LYS A 70 -11.35 -31.85 10.28
N ARG A 71 -10.26 -32.59 10.03
CA ARG A 71 -10.34 -33.96 9.50
C ARG A 71 -11.03 -34.93 10.48
N GLN A 72 -10.73 -34.81 11.77
CA GLN A 72 -11.31 -35.68 12.80
C GLN A 72 -12.77 -35.33 13.08
N ALA A 73 -13.12 -34.04 13.02
CA ALA A 73 -14.51 -33.60 13.08
C ALA A 73 -15.34 -34.21 11.94
N LEU A 74 -14.83 -34.13 10.72
CA LEU A 74 -15.49 -34.68 9.53
C LEU A 74 -15.73 -36.19 9.65
N GLN A 75 -14.72 -36.95 10.06
CA GLN A 75 -14.83 -38.41 10.26
C GLN A 75 -15.85 -38.78 11.34
N ALA A 76 -15.85 -38.05 12.46
CA ALA A 76 -16.80 -38.29 13.54
C ALA A 76 -18.25 -38.03 13.08
N TYR A 77 -18.50 -36.94 12.38
CA TYR A 77 -19.84 -36.64 11.84
C TYR A 77 -20.28 -37.62 10.76
N GLN A 78 -19.37 -38.01 9.85
CA GLN A 78 -19.68 -39.04 8.85
C GLN A 78 -20.13 -40.34 9.52
N ARG A 79 -19.41 -40.77 10.57
CA ARG A 79 -19.76 -41.99 11.31
C ARG A 79 -21.12 -41.88 12.00
N ALA A 80 -21.44 -40.72 12.57
CA ALA A 80 -22.77 -40.47 13.16
C ALA A 80 -23.88 -40.59 12.10
N VAL A 81 -23.68 -40.01 10.91
CA VAL A 81 -24.65 -40.09 9.81
C VAL A 81 -24.85 -41.54 9.34
N GLU A 82 -23.79 -42.31 9.17
CA GLU A 82 -23.88 -43.74 8.78
C GLU A 82 -24.72 -44.57 9.77
N LEU A 83 -24.51 -44.35 11.08
CA LEU A 83 -25.26 -45.07 12.12
C LEU A 83 -26.72 -44.63 12.17
N LEU A 84 -26.99 -43.33 12.02
CA LEU A 84 -28.35 -42.78 12.04
C LEU A 84 -29.14 -43.12 10.77
N GLN A 85 -28.49 -43.26 9.62
CA GLN A 85 -29.16 -43.74 8.39
C GLN A 85 -29.71 -45.16 8.53
N SER A 86 -29.07 -45.99 9.36
CA SER A 86 -29.55 -47.34 9.68
C SER A 86 -30.67 -47.37 10.74
N THR A 87 -30.92 -46.23 11.40
CA THR A 87 -31.87 -46.09 12.50
C THR A 87 -33.06 -45.20 12.06
N SER A 88 -34.30 -45.51 12.45
CA SER A 88 -35.51 -44.81 11.94
C SER A 88 -35.75 -43.41 12.54
N SER A 89 -34.72 -42.71 13.03
CA SER A 89 -34.80 -41.41 13.69
C SER A 89 -34.55 -40.27 12.69
N THR A 90 -35.61 -39.57 12.28
CA THR A 90 -35.53 -38.56 11.21
C THR A 90 -34.93 -37.23 11.67
N GLU A 91 -35.15 -36.80 12.92
CA GLU A 91 -34.68 -35.52 13.45
C GLU A 91 -33.19 -35.54 13.81
N GLU A 92 -32.73 -36.60 14.49
CA GLU A 92 -31.31 -36.76 14.82
C GLU A 92 -30.46 -36.93 13.56
N LEU A 93 -30.98 -37.63 12.55
CA LEU A 93 -30.34 -37.75 11.25
C LEU A 93 -30.21 -36.37 10.57
N ALA A 94 -31.26 -35.54 10.61
CA ALA A 94 -31.21 -34.19 10.06
C ALA A 94 -30.12 -33.34 10.74
N PHE A 95 -30.05 -33.36 12.07
CA PHE A 95 -29.04 -32.64 12.84
C PHE A 95 -27.60 -33.13 12.54
N ALA A 96 -27.41 -34.45 12.45
CA ALA A 96 -26.11 -35.06 12.13
C ALA A 96 -25.67 -34.70 10.71
N VAL A 97 -26.57 -34.76 9.73
CA VAL A 97 -26.32 -34.38 8.34
C VAL A 97 -26.02 -32.89 8.21
N GLY A 98 -26.74 -32.01 8.91
CA GLY A 98 -26.46 -30.57 8.93
C GLY A 98 -25.09 -30.23 9.51
N SER A 99 -24.70 -30.95 10.58
CA SER A 99 -23.36 -30.84 11.17
C SER A 99 -22.26 -31.41 10.27
N TYR A 100 -22.52 -32.52 9.58
CA TYR A 100 -21.62 -33.09 8.59
C TYR A 100 -21.42 -32.15 7.39
N GLY A 101 -22.49 -31.57 6.85
CA GLY A 101 -22.44 -30.59 5.76
C GLY A 101 -21.64 -29.33 6.15
N ARG A 102 -21.76 -28.87 7.40
CA ARG A 102 -20.94 -27.77 7.94
C ARG A 102 -19.46 -28.17 7.98
N ALA A 103 -19.14 -29.36 8.48
CA ALA A 103 -17.77 -29.85 8.54
C ALA A 103 -17.13 -30.01 7.15
N LEU A 104 -17.88 -30.51 6.16
CA LEU A 104 -17.48 -30.60 4.76
C LEU A 104 -17.14 -29.21 4.19
N CYS A 105 -17.98 -28.20 4.46
CA CYS A 105 -17.68 -26.82 4.11
C CYS A 105 -16.36 -26.36 4.75
N THR A 106 -16.16 -26.54 6.06
CA THR A 106 -14.91 -26.06 6.70
C THR A 106 -13.64 -26.74 6.18
N SER A 107 -13.78 -27.93 5.59
CA SER A 107 -12.71 -28.75 5.00
C SER A 107 -12.45 -28.45 3.52
N GLY A 108 -13.31 -27.66 2.87
CA GLY A 108 -13.16 -27.26 1.47
C GLY A 108 -13.90 -28.13 0.44
N GLN A 109 -14.70 -29.10 0.88
CA GLN A 109 -15.46 -30.02 0.03
C GLN A 109 -16.88 -29.49 -0.21
N TRP A 110 -16.98 -28.46 -1.05
CA TRP A 110 -18.23 -27.69 -1.22
C TRP A 110 -19.35 -28.48 -1.90
N GLU A 111 -19.02 -29.25 -2.94
CA GLU A 111 -20.01 -30.03 -3.71
C GLU A 111 -20.63 -31.14 -2.87
N GLU A 112 -19.80 -31.89 -2.14
CA GLU A 112 -20.24 -32.91 -1.19
C GLU A 112 -21.12 -32.31 -0.08
N ALA A 113 -20.78 -31.11 0.41
CA ALA A 113 -21.60 -30.41 1.40
C ALA A 113 -23.00 -30.09 0.86
N VAL A 114 -23.10 -29.62 -0.39
CA VAL A 114 -24.38 -29.37 -1.06
C VAL A 114 -25.19 -30.66 -1.18
N HIS A 115 -24.56 -31.78 -1.52
CA HIS A 115 -25.23 -33.08 -1.57
C HIS A 115 -25.74 -33.54 -0.21
N ALA A 116 -24.92 -33.41 0.84
CA ALA A 116 -25.31 -33.75 2.20
C ALA A 116 -26.54 -32.94 2.64
N TYR A 117 -26.51 -31.61 2.45
CA TYR A 117 -27.64 -30.75 2.80
C TYR A 117 -28.93 -31.03 2.00
N LYS A 118 -28.83 -31.50 0.75
CA LYS A 118 -30.02 -31.88 -0.05
C LYS A 118 -30.67 -33.19 0.41
N SER A 119 -29.96 -34.01 1.18
CA SER A 119 -30.44 -35.33 1.60
C SER A 119 -31.52 -35.29 2.68
N THR A 120 -31.72 -34.13 3.33
CA THR A 120 -32.69 -33.92 4.40
C THR A 120 -33.61 -32.74 4.09
N PRO A 121 -34.86 -32.72 4.58
CA PRO A 121 -35.73 -31.57 4.45
C PRO A 121 -35.18 -30.42 5.31
N LEU A 122 -34.50 -29.47 4.68
CA LEU A 122 -33.91 -28.30 5.33
C LEU A 122 -35.01 -27.41 5.94
N GLN A 123 -35.18 -27.45 7.26
CA GLN A 123 -36.21 -26.67 7.98
C GLN A 123 -35.61 -25.59 8.89
N GLU A 124 -34.42 -25.83 9.46
CA GLU A 124 -33.79 -24.86 10.35
C GLU A 124 -33.06 -23.74 9.59
N LEU A 125 -33.00 -22.57 10.23
CA LEU A 125 -32.26 -21.41 9.73
C LEU A 125 -30.76 -21.72 9.54
N SER A 126 -30.18 -22.46 10.49
CA SER A 126 -28.78 -22.92 10.51
C SER A 126 -28.45 -23.73 9.26
N ASP A 127 -29.31 -24.69 8.93
CA ASP A 127 -29.15 -25.55 7.76
C ASP A 127 -29.32 -24.77 6.47
N LEU A 128 -30.38 -23.97 6.34
CA LEU A 128 -30.61 -23.13 5.14
C LEU A 128 -29.45 -22.17 4.88
N ALA A 129 -28.92 -21.52 5.92
CA ALA A 129 -27.75 -20.65 5.82
C ALA A 129 -26.48 -21.44 5.48
N GLY A 130 -26.33 -22.66 6.03
CA GLY A 130 -25.24 -23.58 5.72
C GLY A 130 -25.22 -24.00 4.25
N VAL A 131 -26.38 -24.38 3.69
CA VAL A 131 -26.49 -24.73 2.25
C VAL A 131 -26.21 -23.51 1.38
N ALA A 132 -26.75 -22.36 1.75
CA ALA A 132 -26.54 -21.13 0.99
C ALA A 132 -25.06 -20.76 0.94
N LEU A 133 -24.33 -20.90 2.05
CA LEU A 133 -22.89 -20.72 2.09
C LEU A 133 -22.15 -21.76 1.24
N ALA A 134 -22.56 -23.04 1.28
CA ALA A 134 -21.99 -24.11 0.47
C ALA A 134 -22.14 -23.81 -1.04
N TYR A 135 -23.34 -23.41 -1.48
CA TYR A 135 -23.59 -22.96 -2.86
C TYR A 135 -22.72 -21.77 -3.26
N CYS A 136 -22.59 -20.76 -2.40
CA CYS A 136 -21.74 -19.59 -2.63
C CYS A 136 -20.27 -20.00 -2.84
N ARG A 137 -19.76 -20.93 -2.04
CA ARG A 137 -18.37 -21.43 -2.13
C ARG A 137 -18.15 -22.35 -3.34
N ALA A 138 -19.18 -23.08 -3.76
CA ALA A 138 -19.17 -23.88 -4.99
C ALA A 138 -19.34 -23.04 -6.27
N GLY A 139 -19.57 -21.72 -6.18
CA GLY A 139 -19.79 -20.85 -7.33
C GLY A 139 -21.23 -20.84 -7.88
N LEU A 140 -22.14 -21.56 -7.24
CA LEU A 140 -23.57 -21.63 -7.57
C LEU A 140 -24.31 -20.45 -6.93
N ILE A 141 -24.05 -19.24 -7.45
CA ILE A 141 -24.57 -17.99 -6.90
C ILE A 141 -26.11 -17.88 -6.94
N PRO A 142 -26.85 -18.23 -8.02
CA PRO A 142 -28.29 -18.06 -8.02
C PRO A 142 -28.99 -19.00 -7.03
N GLU A 143 -28.52 -20.24 -6.87
CA GLU A 143 -29.01 -21.20 -5.87
C GLU A 143 -28.72 -20.71 -4.45
N SER A 144 -27.55 -20.09 -4.24
CA SER A 144 -27.20 -19.45 -2.96
C SER A 144 -28.17 -18.33 -2.59
N ILE A 145 -28.51 -17.45 -3.55
CA ILE A 145 -29.48 -16.37 -3.33
C ILE A 145 -30.84 -16.94 -2.93
N SER A 146 -31.36 -17.93 -3.68
CA SER A 146 -32.64 -18.57 -3.37
C SER A 146 -32.63 -19.24 -1.98
N ALA A 147 -31.53 -19.88 -1.59
CA ALA A 147 -31.39 -20.48 -0.27
C ALA A 147 -31.37 -19.42 0.85
N TYR A 148 -30.68 -18.29 0.66
CA TYR A 148 -30.70 -17.18 1.62
C TYR A 148 -32.06 -16.46 1.69
N GLU A 149 -32.81 -16.35 0.59
CA GLU A 149 -34.18 -15.81 0.61
C GLU A 149 -35.13 -16.71 1.42
N ARG A 150 -35.00 -18.04 1.29
CA ARG A 150 -35.71 -18.98 2.17
C ARG A 150 -35.29 -18.83 3.63
N ALA A 151 -33.98 -18.70 3.90
CA ALA A 151 -33.48 -18.45 5.24
C ALA A 151 -34.05 -17.14 5.83
N LEU A 152 -34.19 -16.09 5.01
CA LEU A 152 -34.76 -14.81 5.43
C LEU A 152 -36.23 -14.94 5.88
N ALA A 153 -37.00 -15.80 5.23
CA ALA A 153 -38.39 -16.07 5.59
C ALA A 153 -38.55 -16.81 6.94
N VAL A 154 -37.55 -17.64 7.31
CA VAL A 154 -37.52 -18.41 8.56
C VAL A 154 -36.89 -17.62 9.72
N ALA A 155 -36.08 -16.59 9.43
CA ALA A 155 -35.38 -15.81 10.42
C ALA A 155 -36.33 -15.11 11.41
N SER A 156 -36.08 -15.33 12.70
CA SER A 156 -36.96 -14.87 13.78
C SER A 156 -36.56 -13.49 14.30
N SER A 157 -35.25 -13.24 14.44
CA SER A 157 -34.72 -12.00 15.01
C SER A 157 -34.30 -10.99 13.94
N GLU A 158 -34.38 -9.69 14.26
CA GLU A 158 -33.87 -8.62 13.38
C GLU A 158 -32.38 -8.80 13.10
N LYS A 159 -31.63 -9.31 14.08
CA LYS A 159 -30.19 -9.57 13.93
C LYS A 159 -29.90 -10.66 12.90
N GLU A 160 -30.61 -11.78 12.96
CA GLU A 160 -30.50 -12.85 11.96
C GLU A 160 -30.87 -12.34 10.56
N LYS A 161 -31.97 -11.57 10.45
CA LYS A 161 -32.40 -10.96 9.19
C LYS A 161 -31.32 -10.06 8.60
N ALA A 162 -30.67 -9.22 9.41
CA ALA A 162 -29.59 -8.35 8.93
C ALA A 162 -28.35 -9.13 8.46
N TYR A 163 -27.96 -10.22 9.12
CA TYR A 163 -26.86 -11.06 8.63
C TYR A 163 -27.19 -11.68 7.27
N ILE A 164 -28.41 -12.19 7.10
CA ILE A 164 -28.87 -12.78 5.84
C ILE A 164 -28.96 -11.73 4.72
N LEU A 165 -29.52 -10.55 5.01
CA LEU A 165 -29.57 -9.43 4.07
C LEU A 165 -28.16 -8.95 3.66
N THR A 166 -27.21 -8.95 4.60
CA THR A 166 -25.80 -8.61 4.31
C THR A 166 -25.17 -9.66 3.39
N ALA A 167 -25.43 -10.95 3.63
CA ALA A 167 -24.96 -12.03 2.75
C ALA A 167 -25.57 -11.91 1.34
N LEU A 168 -26.88 -11.65 1.23
CA LEU A 168 -27.56 -11.40 -0.04
C LEU A 168 -26.96 -10.19 -0.77
N ALA A 169 -26.67 -9.10 -0.07
CA ALA A 169 -26.04 -7.92 -0.68
C ALA A 169 -24.65 -8.24 -1.26
N LEU A 170 -23.84 -9.04 -0.56
CA LEU A 170 -22.53 -9.49 -1.05
C LEU A 170 -22.66 -10.36 -2.31
N LEU A 171 -23.66 -11.25 -2.36
CA LEU A 171 -23.93 -12.08 -3.54
C LEU A 171 -24.40 -11.25 -4.73
N GLN A 172 -25.31 -10.29 -4.51
CA GLN A 172 -25.77 -9.37 -5.53
C GLN A 172 -24.64 -8.48 -6.07
N HIS A 173 -23.75 -8.01 -5.20
CA HIS A 173 -22.56 -7.28 -5.62
C HIS A 173 -21.64 -8.14 -6.51
N ARG A 174 -21.45 -9.43 -6.17
CA ARG A 174 -20.69 -10.38 -7.01
C ARG A 174 -21.31 -10.62 -8.38
N GLN A 175 -22.63 -10.51 -8.52
CA GLN A 175 -23.32 -10.57 -9.81
C GLN A 175 -23.26 -9.26 -10.62
N GLY A 176 -22.69 -8.19 -10.04
CA GLY A 176 -22.66 -6.85 -10.65
C GLY A 176 -23.92 -6.02 -10.40
N ASN A 177 -24.89 -6.51 -9.62
CA ASN A 177 -26.14 -5.81 -9.34
C ASN A 177 -25.98 -4.79 -8.20
N LEU A 178 -25.25 -3.70 -8.47
CA LEU A 178 -24.84 -2.71 -7.47
C LEU A 178 -25.99 -2.03 -6.73
N ASP A 179 -27.04 -1.61 -7.44
CA ASP A 179 -28.17 -0.91 -6.82
C ASP A 179 -28.93 -1.82 -5.86
N SER A 180 -29.10 -3.09 -6.23
CA SER A 180 -29.73 -4.07 -5.34
C SER A 180 -28.88 -4.29 -4.07
N ALA A 181 -27.56 -4.42 -4.20
CA ALA A 181 -26.66 -4.55 -3.06
C ALA A 181 -26.71 -3.33 -2.14
N LYS A 182 -26.70 -2.11 -2.70
CA LYS A 182 -26.88 -0.86 -1.94
C LYS A 182 -28.21 -0.86 -1.18
N THR A 183 -29.32 -1.18 -1.86
CA THR A 183 -30.66 -1.16 -1.23
C THR A 183 -30.76 -2.16 -0.08
N LEU A 184 -30.19 -3.37 -0.21
CA LEU A 184 -30.17 -4.38 0.83
C LEU A 184 -29.35 -3.93 2.05
N LEU A 185 -28.17 -3.35 1.84
CA LEU A 185 -27.35 -2.82 2.92
C LEU A 185 -27.97 -1.58 3.60
N PHE A 186 -28.65 -0.72 2.83
CA PHE A 186 -29.41 0.39 3.39
C PHE A 186 -30.55 -0.10 4.28
N LYS A 187 -31.28 -1.15 3.87
CA LYS A 187 -32.31 -1.78 4.73
C LYS A 187 -31.72 -2.25 6.06
N CYS A 188 -30.52 -2.84 6.04
CA CYS A 188 -29.82 -3.24 7.28
C CYS A 188 -29.46 -2.03 8.17
N SER A 189 -29.05 -0.91 7.57
CA SER A 189 -28.68 0.31 8.32
C SER A 189 -29.86 1.01 9.01
N MET A 190 -31.09 0.78 8.51
CA MET A 190 -32.32 1.38 9.04
C MET A 190 -32.94 0.57 10.19
N LEU A 191 -32.34 -0.56 10.56
CA LEU A 191 -32.79 -1.36 11.68
C LEU A 191 -32.53 -0.65 13.01
N LYS A 192 -33.32 -0.99 14.03
CA LYS A 192 -33.23 -0.38 15.36
C LYS A 192 -31.83 -0.50 15.97
N GLU A 193 -31.18 -1.64 15.75
CA GLU A 193 -29.78 -1.89 16.08
C GLU A 193 -29.01 -2.31 14.82
N PRO A 194 -28.31 -1.38 14.14
CA PRO A 194 -27.58 -1.72 12.93
C PRO A 194 -26.42 -2.67 13.27
N ILE A 195 -26.18 -3.65 12.40
CA ILE A 195 -25.08 -4.60 12.59
C ILE A 195 -23.78 -4.01 12.05
N SER A 196 -22.68 -4.15 12.80
CA SER A 196 -21.36 -3.63 12.42
C SER A 196 -20.87 -4.19 11.08
N GLU A 197 -21.05 -5.48 10.81
CA GLU A 197 -20.69 -6.12 9.54
C GLU A 197 -21.43 -5.50 8.34
N SER A 198 -22.70 -5.14 8.50
CA SER A 198 -23.50 -4.50 7.44
C SER A 198 -23.02 -3.09 7.13
N LEU A 199 -22.70 -2.30 8.17
CA LEU A 199 -22.13 -0.95 8.03
C LEU A 199 -20.73 -0.98 7.42
N LEU A 200 -19.91 -1.97 7.79
CA LEU A 200 -18.60 -2.22 7.17
C LEU A 200 -18.74 -2.50 5.68
N CYS A 201 -19.68 -3.37 5.28
CA CYS A 201 -19.96 -3.67 3.87
C CYS A 201 -20.45 -2.43 3.12
N LEU A 202 -21.34 -1.64 3.72
CA LEU A 202 -21.85 -0.41 3.11
C LEU A 202 -20.73 0.64 2.92
N CYS A 203 -19.88 0.82 3.92
CA CYS A 203 -18.72 1.71 3.84
C CYS A 203 -17.73 1.24 2.77
N ALA A 204 -17.37 -0.04 2.75
CA ALA A 204 -16.49 -0.62 1.74
C ALA A 204 -17.07 -0.47 0.32
N LEU A 205 -18.37 -0.70 0.14
CA LEU A 205 -19.05 -0.51 -1.13
C LEU A 205 -18.97 0.95 -1.60
N GLY A 206 -19.20 1.92 -0.71
CA GLY A 206 -19.04 3.34 -1.01
C GLY A 206 -17.62 3.68 -1.47
N LEU A 207 -16.61 3.18 -0.76
CA LEU A 207 -15.20 3.44 -1.07
C LEU A 207 -14.77 2.84 -2.42
N VAL A 208 -15.17 1.60 -2.72
CA VAL A 208 -14.84 0.93 -3.99
C VAL A 208 -15.44 1.68 -5.20
N HIS A 209 -16.62 2.27 -5.03
CA HIS A 209 -17.33 2.99 -6.11
C HIS A 209 -17.08 4.50 -6.10
N GLY A 210 -16.20 5.00 -5.23
CA GLY A 210 -15.88 6.42 -5.15
C GLY A 210 -16.95 7.31 -4.51
N ASP A 211 -17.96 6.74 -3.85
CA ASP A 211 -19.00 7.48 -3.15
C ASP A 211 -18.55 7.85 -1.72
N ALA A 212 -17.87 8.99 -1.62
CA ALA A 212 -17.39 9.54 -0.35
C ALA A 212 -18.50 9.80 0.66
N THR A 213 -19.71 10.15 0.19
CA THR A 213 -20.82 10.56 1.05
C THR A 213 -21.45 9.36 1.75
N LEU A 214 -21.70 8.29 1.00
CA LEU A 214 -22.20 7.03 1.51
C LEU A 214 -21.19 6.39 2.46
N ALA A 215 -19.91 6.38 2.07
CA ALA A 215 -18.84 5.84 2.90
C ALA A 215 -18.68 6.62 4.22
N ALA A 216 -18.77 7.95 4.18
CA ALA A 216 -18.72 8.80 5.37
C ALA A 216 -19.91 8.55 6.30
N ALA A 217 -21.14 8.51 5.77
CA ALA A 217 -22.34 8.26 6.56
C ALA A 217 -22.27 6.88 7.26
N ALA A 218 -21.94 5.81 6.52
CA ALA A 218 -21.80 4.48 7.08
C ALA A 218 -20.70 4.40 8.16
N LEU A 219 -19.56 5.08 7.94
CA LEU A 219 -18.47 5.13 8.91
C LEU A 219 -18.88 5.89 10.19
N THR A 220 -19.64 6.98 10.08
CA THR A 220 -20.10 7.72 11.26
C THR A 220 -21.03 6.87 12.15
N GLU A 221 -21.94 6.11 11.56
CA GLU A 221 -22.78 5.16 12.31
C GLU A 221 -21.94 4.05 12.93
N LEU A 222 -20.95 3.52 12.21
CA LEU A 222 -20.05 2.49 12.72
C LEU A 222 -19.24 2.96 13.94
N LEU A 223 -18.83 4.23 13.96
CA LEU A 223 -18.08 4.83 15.07
C LEU A 223 -18.95 5.07 16.31
N LYS A 224 -20.26 5.28 16.16
CA LYS A 224 -21.20 5.45 17.30
C LYS A 224 -21.37 4.17 18.12
N GLN A 225 -21.15 3.00 17.53
CA GLN A 225 -21.39 1.68 18.14
C GLN A 225 -20.37 1.24 19.23
N GLY A 226 -19.55 2.14 19.76
CA GLY A 226 -18.76 1.88 20.98
C GLY A 226 -17.57 0.92 20.83
N SER A 227 -16.98 0.55 21.98
CA SER A 227 -15.66 -0.10 22.13
C SER A 227 -15.62 -1.48 21.45
N ALA A 228 -14.98 -1.48 20.29
CA ALA A 228 -14.81 -2.61 19.42
C ALA A 228 -13.86 -3.66 20.00
N SER A 229 -14.12 -4.93 19.69
CA SER A 229 -13.11 -5.99 19.73
C SER A 229 -11.91 -5.60 18.84
N GLY A 230 -10.72 -6.15 19.13
CA GLY A 230 -9.47 -5.76 18.45
C GLY A 230 -9.56 -5.75 16.91
N ASN A 231 -10.22 -6.74 16.31
CA ASN A 231 -10.39 -6.84 14.84
C ASN A 231 -11.23 -5.71 14.25
N VAL A 232 -12.24 -5.22 14.97
CA VAL A 232 -13.13 -4.15 14.48
C VAL A 232 -12.40 -2.80 14.51
N VAL A 233 -11.44 -2.61 15.43
CA VAL A 233 -10.59 -1.40 15.46
C VAL A 233 -9.71 -1.30 14.21
N GLU A 234 -9.14 -2.42 13.76
CA GLU A 234 -8.29 -2.47 12.56
C GLU A 234 -9.07 -2.10 11.31
N GLN A 235 -10.24 -2.71 11.13
CA GLN A 235 -11.13 -2.46 10.00
C GLN A 235 -11.63 -1.01 10.00
N ARG A 236 -12.03 -0.49 11.17
CA ARG A 236 -12.39 0.93 11.34
C ARG A 236 -11.25 1.85 10.89
N CYS A 237 -10.03 1.62 11.38
CA CYS A 237 -8.87 2.43 11.01
C CYS A 237 -8.60 2.38 9.50
N LEU A 238 -8.68 1.20 8.89
CA LEU A 238 -8.50 1.03 7.44
C LEU A 238 -9.54 1.82 6.63
N LEU A 239 -10.82 1.73 7.01
CA LEU A 239 -11.91 2.45 6.34
C LEU A 239 -11.80 3.96 6.51
N THR A 240 -11.46 4.44 7.71
CA THR A 240 -11.21 5.88 7.93
C THR A 240 -10.03 6.38 7.10
N CYS A 241 -8.93 5.64 7.05
CA CYS A 241 -7.76 6.00 6.25
C CYS A 241 -8.07 6.07 4.75
N THR A 242 -8.83 5.11 4.24
CA THR A 242 -9.22 5.05 2.82
C THR A 242 -10.22 6.14 2.44
N LEU A 243 -11.18 6.46 3.32
CA LEU A 243 -12.08 7.60 3.13
C LEU A 243 -11.32 8.93 3.07
N LEU A 244 -10.39 9.15 4.00
CA LEU A 244 -9.55 10.36 4.02
C LEU A 244 -8.67 10.47 2.77
N ALA A 245 -8.15 9.34 2.27
CA ALA A 245 -7.41 9.30 1.02
C ALA A 245 -8.28 9.66 -0.18
N LEU A 246 -9.53 9.15 -0.22
CA LEU A 246 -10.49 9.44 -1.26
C LEU A 246 -10.93 10.91 -1.28
N GLN A 247 -11.01 11.55 -0.11
CA GLN A 247 -11.27 12.99 0.03
C GLN A 247 -10.05 13.88 -0.28
N GLY A 248 -8.89 13.28 -0.63
CA GLY A 248 -7.65 14.01 -0.93
C GLY A 248 -6.90 14.53 0.31
N ASN A 249 -7.31 14.18 1.53
CA ASN A 249 -6.66 14.64 2.76
C ASN A 249 -5.52 13.71 3.20
N TYR A 250 -4.46 13.65 2.39
CA TYR A 250 -3.34 12.71 2.56
C TYR A 250 -2.59 12.84 3.90
N SER A 251 -2.47 14.07 4.42
CA SER A 251 -1.82 14.31 5.71
C SER A 251 -2.64 13.76 6.90
N ALA A 252 -3.96 13.67 6.77
CA ALA A 252 -4.83 13.12 7.80
C ALA A 252 -4.73 11.59 7.87
N VAL A 253 -4.47 10.92 6.73
CA VAL A 253 -4.30 9.45 6.66
C VAL A 253 -3.18 8.99 7.62
N GLN A 254 -2.01 9.61 7.54
CA GLN A 254 -0.88 9.28 8.43
C GLN A 254 -1.21 9.56 9.90
N ARG A 255 -1.91 10.67 10.17
CA ARG A 255 -2.28 11.07 11.54
C ARG A 255 -3.28 10.11 12.17
N GLU A 256 -4.26 9.65 11.41
CA GLU A 256 -5.26 8.69 11.89
C GLU A 256 -4.64 7.32 12.17
N ALA A 257 -3.83 6.80 11.25
CA ALA A 257 -3.10 5.55 11.49
C ALA A 257 -2.17 5.65 12.72
N SER A 258 -1.50 6.79 12.90
CA SER A 258 -0.68 7.03 14.10
C SER A 258 -1.50 7.08 15.38
N ARG A 259 -2.66 7.74 15.34
CA ARG A 259 -3.60 7.81 16.47
C ARG A 259 -4.07 6.42 16.89
N ALA A 260 -4.47 5.59 15.92
CA ALA A 260 -4.91 4.21 16.18
C ALA A 260 -3.80 3.37 16.84
N VAL A 261 -2.55 3.52 16.39
CA VAL A 261 -1.38 2.89 17.01
C VAL A 261 -1.16 3.38 18.44
N HIS A 262 -1.26 4.69 18.70
CA HIS A 262 -1.12 5.24 20.05
C HIS A 262 -2.23 4.76 21.00
N SER A 263 -3.45 4.60 20.49
CA SER A 263 -4.56 4.05 21.27
C SER A 263 -4.41 2.56 21.56
N ASN A 264 -3.76 1.79 20.67
CA ASN A 264 -3.57 0.34 20.82
C ASN A 264 -2.13 -0.10 20.46
N PRO A 265 -1.11 0.22 21.29
CA PRO A 265 0.28 -0.05 20.93
C PRO A 265 0.63 -1.53 20.78
N GLY A 266 -0.13 -2.41 21.43
CA GLY A 266 0.09 -3.85 21.40
C GLY A 266 -0.40 -4.55 20.12
N ASN A 267 -1.10 -3.86 19.22
CA ASN A 267 -1.66 -4.49 18.01
C ASN A 267 -0.69 -4.39 16.80
N PRO A 268 -0.08 -5.50 16.33
CA PRO A 268 0.88 -5.50 15.22
C PRO A 268 0.31 -5.02 13.88
N SER A 269 -0.98 -5.25 13.64
CA SER A 269 -1.65 -4.95 12.36
C SER A 269 -1.76 -3.44 12.12
N LEU A 270 -1.98 -2.66 13.18
CA LEU A 270 -2.06 -1.20 13.13
C LEU A 270 -0.69 -0.59 12.82
N TRP A 271 0.38 -1.17 13.38
CA TRP A 271 1.76 -0.81 13.04
C TRP A 271 2.08 -1.13 11.58
N ALA A 272 1.67 -2.31 11.10
CA ALA A 272 1.83 -2.70 9.69
C ALA A 272 1.00 -1.79 8.75
N LEU A 273 -0.22 -1.42 9.13
CA LEU A 273 -1.07 -0.49 8.39
C LEU A 273 -0.43 0.89 8.31
N LEU A 274 0.09 1.42 9.42
CA LEU A 274 0.83 2.69 9.46
C LEU A 274 2.04 2.63 8.51
N SER A 275 2.82 1.54 8.55
CA SER A 275 3.95 1.35 7.64
C SER A 275 3.52 1.31 6.17
N ARG A 276 2.38 0.68 5.87
CA ARG A 276 1.84 0.60 4.50
C ARG A 276 1.39 1.94 3.93
N VAL A 277 0.71 2.78 4.73
CA VAL A 277 0.09 4.02 4.22
C VAL A 277 1.09 5.18 4.07
N VAL A 278 2.18 5.19 4.84
CA VAL A 278 3.12 6.32 4.87
C VAL A 278 3.82 6.56 3.52
N PRO A 279 4.39 5.55 2.82
CA PRO A 279 5.03 5.75 1.52
C PRO A 279 4.09 6.29 0.44
N GLN A 280 2.79 5.98 0.52
CA GLN A 280 1.84 6.38 -0.49
C GLN A 280 1.31 7.80 -0.27
N TYR A 281 0.99 8.16 0.97
CA TYR A 281 0.26 9.40 1.26
C TYR A 281 1.09 10.48 1.96
N TYR A 282 2.13 10.10 2.70
CA TYR A 282 2.98 11.08 3.40
C TYR A 282 4.46 10.66 3.50
N PRO A 283 5.19 10.59 2.36
CA PRO A 283 6.59 10.12 2.32
C PRO A 283 7.56 10.91 3.20
N ARG A 284 7.24 12.16 3.56
CA ARG A 284 8.06 12.99 4.45
C ARG A 284 8.35 12.32 5.81
N LYS A 285 7.45 11.44 6.28
CA LYS A 285 7.63 10.66 7.52
C LYS A 285 8.02 9.20 7.28
N ALA A 286 8.61 8.87 6.14
CA ALA A 286 9.02 7.52 5.80
C ALA A 286 9.93 6.88 6.86
N ASN A 287 10.78 7.65 7.55
CA ASN A 287 11.55 7.15 8.70
C ASN A 287 10.68 6.55 9.82
N GLY A 288 9.55 7.20 10.13
CA GLY A 288 8.57 6.70 11.10
C GLY A 288 7.83 5.46 10.58
N GLY A 289 7.47 5.45 9.29
CA GLY A 289 6.85 4.30 8.64
C GLY A 289 7.77 3.07 8.58
N ALA A 290 9.08 3.27 8.38
CA ALA A 290 10.08 2.21 8.42
C ALA A 290 10.16 1.58 9.82
N MET A 291 10.17 2.40 10.87
CA MET A 291 10.18 1.93 12.25
C MET A 291 8.88 1.18 12.60
N ALA A 292 7.73 1.70 12.17
CA ALA A 292 6.45 1.04 12.38
C ALA A 292 6.41 -0.37 11.79
N GLY A 293 6.91 -0.56 10.57
CA GLY A 293 6.99 -1.88 9.94
C GLY A 293 7.96 -2.82 10.66
N HIS A 294 9.07 -2.30 11.18
CA HIS A 294 10.01 -3.09 11.99
C HIS A 294 9.39 -3.54 13.31
N VAL A 295 8.66 -2.66 14.01
CA VAL A 295 7.94 -2.99 15.25
C VAL A 295 6.86 -4.05 15.00
N ALA A 296 6.08 -3.91 13.92
CA ALA A 296 5.10 -4.92 13.50
C ALA A 296 5.74 -6.29 13.21
N CYS A 297 6.94 -6.30 12.62
CA CYS A 297 7.67 -7.53 12.37
C CYS A 297 8.13 -8.23 13.65
N LEU A 298 8.55 -7.46 14.67
CA LEU A 298 8.98 -8.03 15.94
C LEU A 298 7.80 -8.56 16.77
N SER A 299 6.62 -7.95 16.64
CA SER A 299 5.45 -8.29 17.46
C SER A 299 4.59 -9.43 16.90
N SER A 300 4.74 -9.78 15.61
CA SER A 300 4.03 -10.91 15.01
C SER A 300 4.84 -11.61 13.92
N MET A 301 5.04 -12.92 14.05
CA MET A 301 5.69 -13.74 13.01
C MET A 301 4.82 -13.93 11.77
N THR A 302 3.49 -13.92 11.90
CA THR A 302 2.56 -14.12 10.79
C THR A 302 2.38 -12.84 9.96
N GLN A 303 2.18 -11.70 10.63
CA GLN A 303 2.04 -10.40 9.98
C GLN A 303 3.39 -9.74 9.64
N GLY A 304 4.46 -10.14 10.33
CA GLY A 304 5.79 -9.57 10.18
C GLY A 304 6.39 -9.73 8.79
N LYS A 305 5.98 -10.77 8.06
CA LYS A 305 6.41 -11.02 6.68
C LYS A 305 6.09 -9.85 5.74
N ARG A 306 4.82 -9.40 5.70
CA ARG A 306 4.39 -8.24 4.87
C ARG A 306 4.86 -6.92 5.48
N ALA A 307 4.98 -6.83 6.81
CA ALA A 307 5.46 -5.62 7.48
C ALA A 307 6.92 -5.28 7.15
N LEU A 308 7.78 -6.28 6.93
CA LEU A 308 9.16 -6.07 6.49
C LEU A 308 9.23 -5.46 5.09
N LEU A 309 8.38 -5.90 4.16
CA LEU A 309 8.26 -5.28 2.84
C LEU A 309 7.91 -3.80 2.97
N TYR A 310 6.88 -3.46 3.76
CA TYR A 310 6.51 -2.05 3.99
C TYR A 310 7.63 -1.25 4.66
N SER A 311 8.35 -1.85 5.62
CA SER A 311 9.52 -1.22 6.24
C SER A 311 10.61 -0.91 5.21
N GLY A 312 10.91 -1.86 4.33
CA GLY A 312 11.87 -1.70 3.23
C GLY A 312 11.46 -0.61 2.25
N VAL A 313 10.21 -0.59 1.82
CA VAL A 313 9.67 0.47 0.93
C VAL A 313 9.74 1.85 1.59
N ASN A 314 9.49 1.97 2.90
CA ASN A 314 9.71 3.22 3.62
C ASN A 314 11.19 3.62 3.67
N GLN A 315 12.11 2.67 3.83
CA GLN A 315 13.55 2.96 3.78
C GLN A 315 13.98 3.44 2.38
N LEU A 316 13.39 2.89 1.31
CA LEU A 316 13.58 3.39 -0.05
C LEU A 316 13.03 4.82 -0.20
N ALA A 317 11.82 5.08 0.32
CA ALA A 317 11.20 6.39 0.27
C ALA A 317 11.97 7.47 1.05
N SER A 318 12.71 7.08 2.11
CA SER A 318 13.64 7.98 2.81
C SER A 318 15.03 8.05 2.18
N GLY A 319 15.30 7.29 1.11
CA GLY A 319 16.57 7.30 0.40
C GLY A 319 17.71 6.55 1.11
N ARG A 320 17.42 5.66 2.07
CA ARG A 320 18.47 4.95 2.82
C ARG A 320 19.16 3.89 1.98
N HIS A 321 20.47 4.03 1.83
CA HIS A 321 21.34 3.11 1.10
C HIS A 321 22.54 2.67 1.95
N SER A 322 23.29 1.67 1.48
CA SER A 322 24.39 1.04 2.20
C SER A 322 25.58 1.96 2.49
N GLY A 323 25.70 3.04 1.70
CA GLY A 323 26.68 4.10 1.88
C GLY A 323 26.46 4.96 3.14
N GLU A 324 25.20 5.14 3.58
CA GLU A 324 24.88 5.84 4.83
C GLU A 324 24.99 4.93 6.05
N ASP A 325 24.34 3.75 5.98
CA ASP A 325 24.40 2.73 7.04
C ASP A 325 24.54 1.33 6.41
N ARG A 326 25.65 0.67 6.72
CA ARG A 326 25.97 -0.67 6.22
C ARG A 326 24.99 -1.73 6.70
N HIS A 327 24.33 -1.54 7.84
CA HIS A 327 23.49 -2.54 8.49
C HIS A 327 22.00 -2.19 8.41
N ARG A 328 21.62 -0.92 8.52
CA ARG A 328 20.22 -0.47 8.52
C ARG A 328 19.85 0.23 7.22
N ASN A 329 19.84 -0.54 6.12
CA ASN A 329 19.47 -0.06 4.79
C ASN A 329 18.33 -0.86 4.16
N ALA A 330 17.74 -0.27 3.12
CA ALA A 330 16.61 -0.86 2.40
C ALA A 330 16.97 -2.22 1.80
N LEU A 331 18.18 -2.38 1.24
CA LEU A 331 18.64 -3.62 0.61
C LEU A 331 18.58 -4.80 1.58
N LYS A 332 19.18 -4.69 2.77
CA LYS A 332 19.16 -5.77 3.76
C LYS A 332 17.76 -6.09 4.25
N THR A 333 16.93 -5.07 4.45
CA THR A 333 15.54 -5.25 4.88
C THR A 333 14.73 -6.01 3.82
N LEU A 334 14.90 -5.67 2.55
CA LEU A 334 14.17 -6.29 1.44
C LEU A 334 14.70 -7.66 1.06
N GLN A 335 16.01 -7.91 1.20
CA GLN A 335 16.58 -9.27 1.11
C GLN A 335 15.93 -10.20 2.15
N ARG A 336 15.76 -9.72 3.40
CA ARG A 336 15.06 -10.49 4.45
C ARG A 336 13.58 -10.69 4.11
N ALA A 337 12.91 -9.70 3.52
CA ALA A 337 11.51 -9.82 3.10
C ALA A 337 11.34 -10.92 2.03
N VAL A 338 12.20 -10.94 1.01
CA VAL A 338 12.21 -11.98 -0.04
C VAL A 338 12.49 -13.36 0.54
N LEU A 339 13.45 -13.51 1.46
CA LEU A 339 13.74 -14.79 2.11
C LEU A 339 12.54 -15.34 2.91
N LEU A 340 11.70 -14.46 3.47
CA LEU A 340 10.52 -14.86 4.24
C LEU A 340 9.28 -15.08 3.37
N CYS A 341 9.21 -14.45 2.19
CA CYS A 341 8.11 -14.51 1.22
C CYS A 341 8.65 -14.56 -0.21
N PRO A 342 9.23 -15.71 -0.63
CA PRO A 342 9.79 -15.85 -1.98
C PRO A 342 8.72 -15.87 -3.09
N ASP A 343 7.46 -16.10 -2.73
CA ASP A 343 6.33 -16.13 -3.67
C ASP A 343 5.66 -14.77 -3.86
N ASP A 344 5.98 -13.76 -3.04
CA ASP A 344 5.39 -12.43 -3.15
C ASP A 344 6.13 -11.60 -4.23
N PRO A 345 5.50 -11.27 -5.37
CA PRO A 345 6.15 -10.48 -6.42
C PRO A 345 6.54 -9.07 -5.93
N ALA A 346 5.81 -8.51 -4.96
CA ALA A 346 6.12 -7.18 -4.42
C ALA A 346 7.42 -7.16 -3.62
N ALA A 347 7.79 -8.28 -2.98
CA ALA A 347 9.07 -8.41 -2.28
C ALA A 347 10.25 -8.36 -3.25
N TRP A 348 10.17 -9.07 -4.38
CA TRP A 348 11.18 -9.05 -5.43
C TRP A 348 11.27 -7.71 -6.15
N ALA A 349 10.12 -7.08 -6.43
CA ALA A 349 10.06 -5.73 -6.97
C ALA A 349 10.72 -4.71 -6.03
N GLY A 350 10.46 -4.81 -4.72
CA GLY A 350 11.14 -4.00 -3.71
C GLY A 350 12.65 -4.23 -3.71
N LEU A 351 13.11 -5.49 -3.79
CA LEU A 351 14.53 -5.81 -3.87
C LEU A 351 15.21 -5.19 -5.10
N MET A 352 14.55 -5.19 -6.27
CA MET A 352 15.05 -4.50 -7.45
C MET A 352 15.18 -3.00 -7.21
N ALA A 353 14.15 -2.37 -6.63
CA ALA A 353 14.21 -0.97 -6.30
C ALA A 353 15.35 -0.66 -5.33
N ALA A 354 15.65 -1.54 -4.37
CA ALA A 354 16.82 -1.39 -3.50
C ALA A 354 18.14 -1.46 -4.27
N CYS A 355 18.31 -2.42 -5.18
CA CYS A 355 19.49 -2.48 -6.04
C CYS A 355 19.63 -1.22 -6.90
N HIS A 356 18.53 -0.73 -7.47
CA HIS A 356 18.50 0.52 -8.23
C HIS A 356 18.90 1.73 -7.36
N THR A 357 18.41 1.83 -6.12
CA THR A 357 18.79 2.91 -5.20
C THR A 357 20.28 2.90 -4.82
N GLU A 358 20.89 1.73 -4.67
CA GLU A 358 22.34 1.62 -4.41
C GLU A 358 23.14 2.13 -5.62
N ASN A 359 22.77 1.69 -6.83
CA ASN A 359 23.46 2.11 -8.05
C ASN A 359 23.27 3.61 -8.35
N THR A 360 22.07 4.15 -8.13
CA THR A 360 21.82 5.59 -8.30
C THR A 360 22.58 6.42 -7.27
N SER A 361 22.66 5.96 -6.01
CA SER A 361 23.50 6.60 -4.99
C SER A 361 24.97 6.63 -5.41
N CYS A 362 25.50 5.50 -5.89
CA CYS A 362 26.86 5.42 -6.41
C CYS A 362 27.10 6.38 -7.59
N TYR A 363 26.15 6.45 -8.53
CA TYR A 363 26.20 7.36 -9.66
C TYR A 363 26.26 8.83 -9.21
N LEU A 364 25.42 9.22 -8.25
CA LEU A 364 25.39 10.57 -7.70
C LEU A 364 26.66 10.95 -6.92
N SER A 365 27.30 9.97 -6.27
CA SER A 365 28.59 10.18 -5.60
C SER A 365 29.81 10.08 -6.54
N GLY A 366 29.62 9.68 -7.80
CA GLY A 366 30.71 9.44 -8.76
C GLY A 366 31.53 8.18 -8.47
N SER A 367 31.00 7.26 -7.67
CA SER A 367 31.64 5.96 -7.36
C SER A 367 31.15 4.87 -8.30
N ALA A 368 31.94 3.80 -8.44
CA ALA A 368 31.55 2.66 -9.27
C ALA A 368 30.22 2.02 -8.82
N PRO A 369 29.38 1.51 -9.74
CA PRO A 369 28.13 0.84 -9.38
C PRO A 369 28.41 -0.43 -8.59
N CYS A 370 27.64 -0.65 -7.52
CA CYS A 370 27.87 -1.78 -6.61
C CYS A 370 27.17 -3.07 -7.04
N ARG A 371 26.08 -3.01 -7.82
CA ARG A 371 25.20 -4.16 -8.11
C ARG A 371 24.81 -4.20 -9.58
N GLN A 372 25.69 -4.70 -10.43
CA GLN A 372 25.46 -4.82 -11.88
C GLN A 372 24.88 -6.19 -12.26
N GLY A 373 24.09 -6.25 -13.33
CA GLY A 373 23.61 -7.49 -13.94
C GLY A 373 22.44 -8.17 -13.23
N MET A 374 21.85 -7.50 -12.23
CA MET A 374 20.71 -8.03 -11.46
C MET A 374 19.36 -7.67 -12.10
N GLU A 375 19.34 -6.69 -13.00
CA GLU A 375 18.15 -6.09 -13.59
C GLU A 375 17.34 -7.13 -14.37
N LYS A 376 17.98 -7.87 -15.29
CA LYS A 376 17.33 -8.91 -16.10
C LYS A 376 16.85 -10.09 -15.25
N ILE A 377 17.65 -10.52 -14.27
CA ILE A 377 17.34 -11.66 -13.39
C ILE A 377 16.12 -11.34 -12.51
N LEU A 378 16.13 -10.18 -11.85
CA LEU A 378 15.03 -9.76 -11.00
C LEU A 378 13.76 -9.52 -11.81
N MET A 379 13.88 -8.97 -13.02
CA MET A 379 12.74 -8.82 -13.94
C MET A 379 12.13 -10.17 -14.28
N SER A 380 12.92 -11.17 -14.68
CA SER A 380 12.39 -12.49 -15.04
C SER A 380 11.69 -13.16 -13.86
N VAL A 381 12.26 -13.04 -12.65
CA VAL A 381 11.66 -13.58 -11.42
C VAL A 381 10.33 -12.90 -11.12
N VAL A 382 10.25 -11.57 -11.22
CA VAL A 382 8.99 -10.84 -11.00
C VAL A 382 7.93 -11.26 -12.03
N SER A 383 8.27 -11.32 -13.32
CA SER A 383 7.34 -11.74 -14.37
C SER A 383 6.83 -13.17 -14.16
N GLU A 384 7.68 -14.09 -13.72
CA GLU A 384 7.27 -15.46 -13.38
C GLU A 384 6.26 -15.47 -12.22
N LYS A 385 6.55 -14.73 -11.15
CA LYS A 385 5.68 -14.67 -9.97
C LYS A 385 4.35 -13.96 -10.26
N VAL A 386 4.33 -12.91 -11.08
CA VAL A 386 3.10 -12.21 -11.50
C VAL A 386 2.12 -13.14 -12.23
N ARG A 387 2.61 -14.11 -13.02
CA ARG A 387 1.75 -15.10 -13.70
C ARG A 387 1.00 -16.03 -12.75
N SER A 388 1.56 -16.25 -11.55
CA SER A 388 0.97 -17.11 -10.52
C SER A 388 -0.05 -16.42 -9.61
N VAL A 389 -0.26 -15.11 -9.79
CA VAL A 389 -1.18 -14.31 -8.96
C VAL A 389 -2.65 -14.55 -9.35
N GLU A 390 -3.53 -14.53 -8.36
CA GLU A 390 -4.99 -14.65 -8.53
C GLU A 390 -5.55 -13.60 -9.51
N GLU A 391 -6.62 -13.94 -10.22
CA GLU A 391 -7.18 -13.08 -11.27
C GLU A 391 -7.63 -11.70 -10.77
N ILE A 392 -8.08 -11.62 -9.53
CA ILE A 392 -8.55 -10.38 -8.88
C ILE A 392 -7.41 -9.38 -8.69
N GLU A 393 -6.19 -9.87 -8.41
CA GLU A 393 -5.01 -9.02 -8.17
C GLU A 393 -4.16 -8.80 -9.44
N ARG A 394 -4.52 -9.45 -10.55
CA ARG A 394 -3.79 -9.39 -11.83
C ARG A 394 -3.55 -7.96 -12.36
N PRO A 395 -4.50 -7.01 -12.29
CA PRO A 395 -4.23 -5.63 -12.72
C PRO A 395 -3.14 -4.94 -11.89
N LEU A 396 -3.15 -5.13 -10.56
CA LEU A 396 -2.12 -4.58 -9.68
C LEU A 396 -0.76 -5.25 -9.95
N ALA A 397 -0.75 -6.56 -10.15
CA ALA A 397 0.47 -7.30 -10.48
C ALA A 397 1.08 -6.85 -11.82
N GLN A 398 0.27 -6.54 -12.83
CA GLN A 398 0.72 -5.96 -14.10
C GLN A 398 1.30 -4.55 -13.93
N THR A 399 0.67 -3.69 -13.11
CA THR A 399 1.23 -2.37 -12.81
C THR A 399 2.57 -2.46 -12.08
N LEU A 400 2.72 -3.46 -11.20
CA LEU A 400 3.98 -3.75 -10.51
C LEU A 400 5.05 -4.20 -11.50
N GLU A 401 4.71 -5.08 -12.45
CA GLU A 401 5.61 -5.51 -13.52
C GLU A 401 6.10 -4.33 -14.35
N GLY A 402 5.20 -3.42 -14.75
CA GLY A 402 5.54 -2.18 -15.44
C GLY A 402 6.45 -1.25 -14.62
N TRP A 403 6.27 -1.19 -13.30
CA TRP A 403 7.15 -0.42 -12.41
C TRP A 403 8.56 -1.00 -12.32
N VAL A 404 8.68 -2.33 -12.18
CA VAL A 404 9.96 -3.06 -12.15
C VAL A 404 10.70 -2.89 -13.49
N LEU A 405 9.97 -2.97 -14.60
CA LEU A 405 10.50 -2.72 -15.94
C LEU A 405 11.12 -1.33 -16.07
N GLN A 406 10.46 -0.28 -15.57
CA GLN A 406 11.03 1.07 -15.57
C GLN A 406 12.33 1.15 -14.78
N GLN A 407 12.41 0.50 -13.60
CA GLN A 407 13.63 0.45 -12.78
C GLN A 407 14.77 -0.30 -13.48
N ALA A 408 14.45 -1.37 -14.21
CA ALA A 408 15.40 -2.15 -14.99
C ALA A 408 16.02 -1.30 -16.11
N VAL A 409 15.17 -0.63 -16.90
CA VAL A 409 15.60 0.19 -18.04
C VAL A 409 16.44 1.37 -17.56
N THR A 410 16.01 2.07 -16.51
CA THR A 410 16.79 3.19 -15.96
C THR A 410 18.11 2.73 -15.35
N GLY A 411 18.14 1.57 -14.69
CA GLY A 411 19.36 0.95 -14.17
C GLY A 411 20.39 0.66 -15.28
N LEU A 412 19.94 0.00 -16.36
CA LEU A 412 20.79 -0.31 -17.53
C LEU A 412 21.31 0.96 -18.22
N VAL A 413 20.45 1.97 -18.36
CA VAL A 413 20.82 3.29 -18.89
C VAL A 413 21.92 3.95 -18.05
N LEU A 414 21.76 4.01 -16.72
CA LEU A 414 22.76 4.60 -15.83
C LEU A 414 24.07 3.80 -15.82
N GLY A 415 23.99 2.49 -16.06
CA GLY A 415 25.15 1.62 -16.26
C GLY A 415 25.82 1.77 -17.64
N GLY A 416 25.26 2.57 -18.55
CA GLY A 416 25.76 2.76 -19.92
C GLY A 416 25.42 1.63 -20.89
N GLN A 417 24.62 0.65 -20.48
CA GLN A 417 24.23 -0.52 -21.27
C GLN A 417 22.98 -0.23 -22.12
N LEU A 418 23.08 0.76 -23.02
CA LEU A 418 21.93 1.24 -23.80
C LEU A 418 21.34 0.18 -24.75
N GLU A 419 22.17 -0.72 -25.29
CA GLU A 419 21.70 -1.80 -26.18
C GLU A 419 20.83 -2.81 -25.44
N GLU A 420 21.23 -3.16 -24.22
CA GLU A 420 20.46 -4.08 -23.39
C GLU A 420 19.13 -3.46 -22.94
N ALA A 421 19.12 -2.17 -22.64
CA ALA A 421 17.93 -1.41 -22.28
C ALA A 421 16.91 -1.37 -23.45
N GLU A 422 17.39 -1.13 -24.67
CA GLU A 422 16.56 -1.12 -25.88
C GLU A 422 16.02 -2.51 -26.23
N ALA A 423 16.85 -3.55 -26.13
CA ALA A 423 16.43 -4.93 -26.35
C ALA A 423 15.33 -5.35 -25.35
N LEU A 424 15.48 -4.97 -24.07
CA LEU A 424 14.52 -5.28 -23.02
C LEU A 424 13.18 -4.56 -23.23
N CYS A 425 13.19 -3.29 -23.63
CA CYS A 425 11.96 -2.57 -24.02
C CYS A 425 11.28 -3.22 -25.23
N SER A 426 12.06 -3.60 -26.26
CA SER A 426 11.55 -4.22 -27.48
C SER A 426 10.91 -5.59 -27.22
N GLN A 427 11.51 -6.39 -26.33
CA GLN A 427 10.94 -7.68 -25.91
C GLN A 427 9.56 -7.52 -25.27
N VAL A 428 9.36 -6.51 -24.43
CA VAL A 428 8.07 -6.26 -23.79
C VAL A 428 7.04 -5.73 -24.78
N LEU A 429 7.44 -4.86 -25.72
CA LEU A 429 6.55 -4.36 -26.76
C LEU A 429 6.12 -5.44 -27.76
N ASN A 430 6.96 -6.46 -28.01
CA ASN A 430 6.56 -7.62 -28.82
C ASN A 430 5.41 -8.41 -28.18
N VAL A 431 5.31 -8.42 -26.85
CA VAL A 431 4.22 -9.07 -26.11
C VAL A 431 3.04 -8.12 -25.92
N SER A 432 3.30 -6.83 -25.72
CA SER A 432 2.31 -5.79 -25.45
C SER A 432 2.59 -4.51 -26.25
N PRO A 433 2.12 -4.42 -27.51
CA PRO A 433 2.49 -3.34 -28.44
C PRO A 433 2.06 -1.94 -27.98
N GLU A 434 1.01 -1.85 -27.18
CA GLU A 434 0.39 -0.58 -26.77
C GLU A 434 0.84 -0.09 -25.39
N HIS A 435 1.81 -0.72 -24.72
CA HIS A 435 2.18 -0.33 -23.36
C HIS A 435 2.81 1.08 -23.29
N PRO A 436 2.09 2.13 -22.80
CA PRO A 436 2.51 3.52 -22.95
C PRO A 436 3.83 3.86 -22.26
N ALA A 437 4.02 3.34 -21.05
CA ALA A 437 5.22 3.56 -20.25
C ALA A 437 6.49 2.96 -20.88
N VAL A 438 6.36 1.83 -21.56
CA VAL A 438 7.49 1.13 -22.21
C VAL A 438 7.85 1.81 -23.52
N MET A 439 6.85 2.27 -24.28
CA MET A 439 7.07 3.11 -25.45
C MET A 439 7.85 4.38 -25.10
N LEU A 440 7.48 5.06 -24.01
CA LEU A 440 8.23 6.22 -23.52
C LEU A 440 9.68 5.83 -23.17
N ALA A 441 9.87 4.78 -22.37
CA ALA A 441 11.19 4.34 -21.92
C ALA A 441 12.10 3.94 -23.11
N LEU A 442 11.55 3.25 -24.11
CA LEU A 442 12.27 2.93 -25.35
C LEU A 442 12.75 4.20 -26.06
N ARG A 443 11.87 5.21 -26.20
CA ARG A 443 12.23 6.49 -26.83
C ARG A 443 13.27 7.25 -26.03
N GLN A 444 13.23 7.19 -24.70
CA GLN A 444 14.27 7.77 -23.84
C GLN A 444 15.64 7.13 -24.09
N VAL A 445 15.70 5.80 -24.17
CA VAL A 445 16.93 5.06 -24.48
C VAL A 445 17.45 5.42 -25.87
N GLN A 446 16.59 5.42 -26.88
CA GLN A 446 16.94 5.77 -28.26
C GLN A 446 17.46 7.22 -28.36
N PHE A 447 16.81 8.16 -27.68
CA PHE A 447 17.26 9.54 -27.60
C PHE A 447 18.67 9.65 -26.98
N GLN A 448 18.93 8.96 -25.87
CA GLN A 448 20.26 8.96 -25.25
C GLN A 448 21.33 8.35 -26.16
N ARG A 449 21.00 7.26 -26.87
CA ARG A 449 21.91 6.68 -27.87
C ARG A 449 22.25 7.69 -28.96
N LEU A 450 21.25 8.38 -29.50
CA LEU A 450 21.45 9.41 -30.52
C LEU A 450 22.31 10.56 -30.00
N LEU A 451 22.10 11.01 -28.77
CA LEU A 451 22.86 12.11 -28.17
C LEU A 451 24.33 11.74 -27.91
N VAL A 452 24.59 10.49 -27.53
CA VAL A 452 25.96 9.95 -27.40
C VAL A 452 26.61 9.81 -28.79
N ALA A 453 25.87 9.30 -29.79
CA ALA A 453 26.37 9.12 -31.14
C ALA A 453 26.64 10.44 -31.87
N SER A 454 25.85 11.49 -31.59
CA SER A 454 25.98 12.81 -32.19
C SER A 454 27.02 13.70 -31.51
N GLY A 455 27.72 13.21 -30.48
CA GLY A 455 28.72 13.99 -29.73
C GLY A 455 28.14 15.20 -29.01
N GLY A 456 26.84 15.19 -28.67
CA GLY A 456 26.15 16.32 -28.03
C GLY A 456 25.77 17.47 -28.97
N THR A 457 25.75 17.26 -30.28
CA THR A 457 25.28 18.25 -31.27
C THR A 457 23.74 18.31 -31.34
N VAL A 458 23.22 19.41 -31.89
CA VAL A 458 21.78 19.68 -32.07
C VAL A 458 21.15 18.56 -32.93
N LEU A 459 20.07 17.97 -32.42
CA LEU A 459 19.36 16.89 -33.11
C LEU A 459 18.50 17.43 -34.27
N PRO A 460 18.27 16.64 -35.34
CA PRO A 460 17.38 17.04 -36.43
C PRO A 460 15.94 17.27 -35.97
N ASP A 461 15.28 18.28 -36.53
CA ASP A 461 13.88 18.63 -36.21
C ASP A 461 12.91 17.45 -36.40
N SER A 462 13.17 16.58 -37.39
CA SER A 462 12.35 15.38 -37.62
C SER A 462 12.35 14.40 -36.44
N VAL A 463 13.46 14.30 -35.71
CA VAL A 463 13.55 13.46 -34.50
C VAL A 463 12.77 14.12 -33.37
N MET A 464 12.87 15.44 -33.23
CA MET A 464 12.14 16.21 -32.23
C MET A 464 10.61 16.13 -32.44
N GLU A 465 10.14 16.20 -33.68
CA GLU A 465 8.74 16.01 -34.02
C GLU A 465 8.25 14.60 -33.69
N GLN A 466 9.05 13.56 -33.98
CA GLN A 466 8.72 12.19 -33.60
C GLN A 466 8.61 12.03 -32.08
N LEU A 467 9.52 12.63 -31.31
CA LEU A 467 9.46 12.60 -29.84
C LEU A 467 8.21 13.32 -29.32
N ASN A 468 7.90 14.50 -29.85
CA ASN A 468 6.69 15.23 -29.49
C ASN A 468 5.44 14.38 -29.78
N ASN A 469 5.35 13.77 -30.96
CA ASN A 469 4.24 12.89 -31.34
C ASN A 469 4.09 11.71 -30.35
N THR A 470 5.18 11.12 -29.88
CA THR A 470 5.09 10.00 -28.90
C THR A 470 4.51 10.42 -27.55
N VAL A 471 4.78 11.65 -27.10
CA VAL A 471 4.19 12.21 -25.88
C VAL A 471 2.72 12.56 -26.13
N MET A 472 2.40 13.11 -27.30
CA MET A 472 1.03 13.43 -27.71
C MET A 472 0.12 12.20 -27.85
N MET A 473 0.68 11.03 -28.20
CA MET A 473 -0.07 9.76 -28.21
C MET A 473 -0.50 9.32 -26.81
N ASN A 474 0.15 9.80 -25.75
CA ASN A 474 -0.18 9.50 -24.35
C ASN A 474 -0.13 10.77 -23.49
N PRO A 475 -1.07 11.71 -23.70
CA PRO A 475 -0.98 13.04 -23.10
C PRO A 475 -1.18 13.01 -21.59
N THR A 476 -1.74 11.93 -21.03
CA THR A 476 -2.00 11.77 -19.59
C THR A 476 -0.75 11.49 -18.76
N ASN A 477 0.38 11.11 -19.39
CA ASN A 477 1.61 10.82 -18.67
C ASN A 477 2.40 12.10 -18.36
N LEU A 478 2.26 12.61 -17.13
CA LEU A 478 2.96 13.80 -16.65
C LEU A 478 4.49 13.68 -16.73
N GLY A 479 5.03 12.48 -16.50
CA GLY A 479 6.47 12.22 -16.60
C GLY A 479 7.00 12.34 -18.03
N ALA A 480 6.16 12.05 -19.03
CA ALA A 480 6.49 12.19 -20.44
C ALA A 480 6.70 13.66 -20.83
N TRP A 481 5.80 14.54 -20.38
CA TRP A 481 5.92 15.99 -20.58
C TRP A 481 7.16 16.57 -19.93
N HIS A 482 7.45 16.13 -18.71
CA HIS A 482 8.66 16.51 -17.98
C HIS A 482 9.93 16.09 -18.70
N TRP A 483 9.96 14.88 -19.26
CA TRP A 483 11.08 14.41 -20.05
C TRP A 483 11.22 15.20 -21.36
N LEU A 484 10.14 15.44 -22.09
CA LEU A 484 10.16 16.24 -23.31
C LEU A 484 10.66 17.66 -23.07
N ALA A 485 10.25 18.30 -21.97
CA ALA A 485 10.75 19.61 -21.58
C ALA A 485 12.26 19.61 -21.30
N GLU A 486 12.78 18.53 -20.70
CA GLU A 486 14.21 18.35 -20.48
C GLU A 486 14.98 18.14 -21.79
N VAL A 487 14.40 17.40 -22.73
CA VAL A 487 14.93 17.27 -24.10
C VAL A 487 15.01 18.63 -24.78
N TYR A 488 13.92 19.41 -24.80
CA TYR A 488 13.93 20.78 -25.34
C TYR A 488 14.96 21.67 -24.66
N ARG A 489 15.11 21.58 -23.32
CA ARG A 489 16.13 22.31 -22.57
C ARG A 489 17.54 21.95 -23.05
N SER A 490 17.84 20.66 -23.20
CA SER A 490 19.15 20.18 -23.67
C SER A 490 19.51 20.67 -25.08
N GLN A 491 18.49 20.90 -25.92
CA GLN A 491 18.63 21.43 -27.28
C GLN A 491 18.62 22.98 -27.34
N GLY A 492 18.49 23.66 -26.20
CA GLY A 492 18.42 25.14 -26.14
C GLY A 492 17.04 25.74 -26.49
N LEU A 493 16.02 24.91 -26.70
CA LEU A 493 14.65 25.31 -27.08
C LEU A 493 13.83 25.70 -25.84
N LEU A 494 14.25 26.76 -25.15
CA LEU A 494 13.70 27.14 -23.83
C LEU A 494 12.19 27.45 -23.84
N VAL A 495 11.68 28.10 -24.89
CA VAL A 495 10.24 28.44 -25.00
C VAL A 495 9.39 27.18 -25.11
N GLN A 496 9.81 26.21 -25.92
CA GLN A 496 9.12 24.92 -26.06
C GLN A 496 9.17 24.12 -24.75
N ALA A 497 10.30 24.18 -24.02
CA ALA A 497 10.40 23.58 -22.69
C ALA A 497 9.40 24.20 -21.68
N VAL A 498 9.22 25.53 -21.70
CA VAL A 498 8.19 26.20 -20.88
C VAL A 498 6.79 25.72 -21.24
N MET A 499 6.47 25.59 -22.54
CA MET A 499 5.16 25.11 -22.99
C MET A 499 4.87 23.68 -22.51
N ALA A 500 5.85 22.77 -22.63
CA ALA A 500 5.73 21.40 -22.16
C ALA A 500 5.51 21.32 -20.63
N TYR A 501 6.21 22.14 -19.84
CA TYR A 501 5.97 22.22 -18.39
C TYR A 501 4.59 22.80 -18.05
N ARG A 502 4.10 23.80 -18.80
CA ARG A 502 2.75 24.36 -18.62
C ARG A 502 1.65 23.35 -18.95
N GLN A 503 1.82 22.54 -20.00
CA GLN A 503 0.90 21.45 -20.33
C GLN A 503 0.85 20.41 -19.22
N SER A 504 2.01 19.99 -18.69
CA SER A 504 2.09 19.12 -17.52
C SER A 504 1.38 19.73 -16.30
N LEU A 505 1.52 21.03 -16.06
CA LEU A 505 0.87 21.71 -14.94
C LEU A 505 -0.66 21.73 -15.09
N GLN A 506 -1.16 22.00 -16.30
CA GLN A 506 -2.59 22.02 -16.60
C GLN A 506 -3.23 20.65 -16.36
N LEU A 507 -2.57 19.58 -16.83
CA LEU A 507 -3.02 18.21 -16.62
C LEU A 507 -2.97 17.82 -15.13
N ALA A 508 -1.90 18.19 -14.43
CA ALA A 508 -1.77 17.95 -12.99
C ALA A 508 -2.85 18.69 -12.18
N SER A 509 -3.30 19.85 -12.64
CA SER A 509 -4.43 20.60 -12.08
C SER A 509 -5.76 19.87 -12.29
N GLN A 510 -6.03 19.43 -13.52
CA GLN A 510 -7.24 18.67 -13.86
C GLN A 510 -7.35 17.35 -13.08
N LEU A 511 -6.22 16.68 -12.85
CA LEU A 511 -6.16 15.42 -12.11
C LEU A 511 -6.10 15.58 -10.58
N GLY A 512 -6.01 16.81 -10.07
CA GLY A 512 -5.89 17.07 -8.61
C GLY A 512 -4.59 16.55 -7.98
N LEU A 513 -3.54 16.31 -8.78
CA LEU A 513 -2.29 15.70 -8.33
C LEU A 513 -1.29 16.74 -7.82
N HIS A 514 -1.44 17.15 -6.55
CA HIS A 514 -0.61 18.20 -5.93
C HIS A 514 0.90 17.97 -6.02
N SER A 515 1.40 16.74 -5.87
CA SER A 515 2.83 16.44 -5.95
C SER A 515 3.42 16.77 -7.33
N SER A 516 2.67 16.45 -8.39
CA SER A 516 3.07 16.70 -9.76
C SER A 516 2.94 18.17 -10.18
N GLN A 517 1.98 18.90 -9.59
CA GLN A 517 1.87 20.36 -9.74
C GLN A 517 3.13 21.03 -9.20
N VAL A 518 3.53 20.69 -7.97
CA VAL A 518 4.75 21.20 -7.33
C VAL A 518 5.99 20.85 -8.15
N ALA A 519 6.10 19.60 -8.65
CA ALA A 519 7.22 19.18 -9.49
C ALA A 519 7.30 20.00 -10.78
N SER A 520 6.18 20.24 -11.46
CA SER A 520 6.13 21.01 -12.71
C SER A 520 6.52 22.46 -12.48
N LEU A 521 5.99 23.10 -11.42
CA LEU A 521 6.30 24.48 -11.07
C LEU A 521 7.76 24.67 -10.66
N LEU A 522 8.32 23.76 -9.85
CA LEU A 522 9.73 23.84 -9.44
C LEU A 522 10.68 23.69 -10.65
N ARG A 523 10.38 22.79 -11.58
CA ARG A 523 11.19 22.62 -12.80
C ARG A 523 11.09 23.82 -13.74
N LEU A 524 9.89 24.40 -13.86
CA LEU A 524 9.66 25.63 -14.62
C LEU A 524 10.41 26.83 -14.01
N ALA A 525 10.41 26.96 -12.68
CA ALA A 525 11.21 27.96 -11.98
C ALA A 525 12.72 27.75 -12.20
N LEU A 526 13.20 26.50 -12.13
CA LEU A 526 14.62 26.19 -12.36
C LEU A 526 15.05 26.51 -13.80
N LEU A 527 14.20 26.19 -14.78
CA LEU A 527 14.44 26.48 -16.20
C LEU A 527 14.62 27.99 -16.41
N ALA A 528 13.77 28.80 -15.78
CA ALA A 528 13.79 30.26 -15.92
C ALA A 528 14.89 30.95 -15.11
N LEU A 529 15.33 30.35 -14.02
CA LEU A 529 16.45 30.84 -13.23
C LEU A 529 17.77 30.79 -14.01
N GLY A 530 17.95 29.82 -14.91
CA GLY A 530 19.15 29.68 -15.75
C GLY A 530 19.45 30.92 -16.59
N PRO A 531 18.53 31.37 -17.47
CA PRO A 531 18.67 32.63 -18.21
C PRO A 531 18.89 33.86 -17.33
N CYS A 532 18.22 33.93 -16.17
CA CYS A 532 18.42 35.02 -15.22
C CYS A 532 19.88 35.05 -14.71
N MET A 533 20.42 33.90 -14.30
CA MET A 533 21.80 33.77 -13.83
C MET A 533 22.84 34.08 -14.92
N ALA A 534 22.50 33.85 -16.19
CA ALA A 534 23.32 34.18 -17.34
C ALA A 534 23.20 35.65 -17.79
N ASN A 535 22.45 36.49 -17.05
CA ASN A 535 22.17 37.90 -17.37
C ASN A 535 21.55 38.12 -18.76
N VAL A 536 20.75 37.17 -19.24
CA VAL A 536 20.01 37.33 -20.50
C VAL A 536 18.96 38.44 -20.32
N PRO A 537 18.88 39.43 -21.22
CA PRO A 537 17.91 40.52 -21.12
C PRO A 537 16.47 40.02 -21.30
N GLY A 538 15.58 40.44 -20.42
CA GLY A 538 14.15 40.09 -20.43
C GLY A 538 13.58 39.99 -19.01
N ASN A 539 12.49 40.70 -18.72
CA ASN A 539 11.82 40.62 -17.40
C ASN A 539 10.96 39.35 -17.26
N ASP A 540 10.49 38.82 -18.38
CA ASP A 540 9.60 37.65 -18.45
C ASP A 540 10.13 36.43 -17.69
N TRP A 541 11.46 36.22 -17.67
CA TRP A 541 12.08 35.11 -16.93
C TRP A 541 12.06 35.33 -15.42
N LYS A 542 12.25 36.57 -14.95
CA LYS A 542 12.23 36.90 -13.53
C LYS A 542 10.81 36.75 -12.97
N ASP A 543 9.83 37.27 -13.72
CA ASP A 543 8.42 37.18 -13.36
C ASP A 543 7.96 35.72 -13.30
N LEU A 544 8.37 34.90 -14.28
CA LEU A 544 8.03 33.49 -14.31
C LEU A 544 8.65 32.68 -13.16
N VAL A 545 9.87 33.01 -12.69
CA VAL A 545 10.44 32.40 -11.47
C VAL A 545 9.60 32.79 -10.24
N LEU A 546 9.21 34.05 -10.12
CA LEU A 546 8.42 34.53 -8.98
C LEU A 546 7.02 33.92 -8.96
N GLU A 547 6.31 33.90 -10.09
CA GLU A 547 5.01 33.26 -10.24
C GLU A 547 5.08 31.77 -9.85
N ALA A 548 6.01 31.03 -10.45
CA ALA A 548 6.13 29.60 -10.21
C ALA A 548 6.47 29.26 -8.75
N THR A 549 7.38 30.01 -8.14
CA THR A 549 7.78 29.78 -6.74
C THR A 549 6.69 30.23 -5.75
N THR A 550 5.97 31.31 -6.03
CA THR A 550 4.86 31.76 -5.16
C THR A 550 3.69 30.79 -5.18
N GLU A 551 3.33 30.24 -6.35
CA GLU A 551 2.32 29.18 -6.45
C GLU A 551 2.73 27.92 -5.67
N VAL A 552 4.00 27.52 -5.74
CA VAL A 552 4.51 26.39 -4.93
C VAL A 552 4.38 26.68 -3.43
N LEU A 553 4.68 27.90 -2.99
CA LEU A 553 4.60 28.29 -1.59
C LEU A 553 3.16 28.38 -1.06
N LYS A 554 2.17 28.63 -1.93
CA LYS A 554 0.74 28.52 -1.58
C LYS A 554 0.33 27.07 -1.29
N LEU A 555 0.92 26.11 -2.01
CA LEU A 555 0.66 24.67 -1.82
C LEU A 555 1.36 24.09 -0.58
N GLY A 556 2.39 24.77 -0.05
CA GLY A 556 3.05 24.39 1.19
C GLY A 556 4.45 24.97 1.34
N SER A 557 5.11 24.67 2.46
CA SER A 557 6.51 25.04 2.65
C SER A 557 7.42 24.09 1.86
N PHE A 558 8.12 24.63 0.85
CA PHE A 558 9.08 23.90 0.02
C PHE A 558 10.44 24.62 -0.01
N PRO A 559 11.51 24.02 0.55
CA PRO A 559 12.84 24.62 0.60
C PRO A 559 13.40 25.04 -0.76
N MET A 560 13.14 24.25 -1.81
CA MET A 560 13.62 24.53 -3.17
C MET A 560 13.03 25.82 -3.74
N ALA A 561 11.76 26.13 -3.49
CA ALA A 561 11.13 27.37 -3.96
C ALA A 561 11.75 28.60 -3.29
N LEU A 562 12.00 28.51 -1.98
CA LEU A 562 12.69 29.55 -1.22
C LEU A 562 14.13 29.75 -1.70
N LEU A 563 14.83 28.66 -2.04
CA LEU A 563 16.17 28.72 -2.63
C LEU A 563 16.14 29.45 -3.98
N PHE A 564 15.22 29.11 -4.88
CA PHE A 564 15.12 29.79 -6.17
C PHE A 564 14.80 31.29 -6.04
N GLN A 565 13.95 31.68 -5.10
CA GLN A 565 13.70 33.10 -4.80
C GLN A 565 14.95 33.80 -4.24
N ALA A 566 15.69 33.16 -3.33
CA ALA A 566 16.93 33.71 -2.78
C ALA A 566 18.00 33.88 -3.87
N LEU A 567 18.12 32.90 -4.77
CA LEU A 567 19.03 32.92 -5.91
C LEU A 567 18.67 33.99 -6.94
N LEU A 568 17.38 34.17 -7.24
CA LEU A 568 16.92 35.25 -8.09
C LEU A 568 17.28 36.62 -7.49
N GLN A 569 17.02 36.81 -6.19
CA GLN A 569 17.34 38.06 -5.51
C GLN A 569 18.86 38.33 -5.43
N TYR A 570 19.66 37.26 -5.32
CA TYR A 570 21.11 37.37 -5.38
C TYR A 570 21.60 37.90 -6.75
N VAL A 571 21.01 37.43 -7.85
CA VAL A 571 21.36 37.89 -9.20
C VAL A 571 20.88 39.32 -9.46
N THR A 572 19.68 39.68 -9.01
CA THR A 572 19.14 41.03 -9.23
C THR A 572 19.85 42.08 -8.37
N LYS A 573 20.08 41.80 -7.09
CA LYS A 573 20.71 42.71 -6.13
C LYS A 573 21.57 41.93 -5.13
N MET A 574 22.78 41.58 -5.56
CA MET A 574 23.72 40.82 -4.73
C MET A 574 23.96 41.46 -3.35
N ALA A 575 24.15 42.77 -3.26
CA ALA A 575 24.45 43.47 -2.00
C ALA A 575 23.23 43.75 -1.10
N ALA A 576 22.01 43.40 -1.51
CA ALA A 576 20.81 43.73 -0.75
C ALA A 576 20.73 42.96 0.58
N ARG A 577 20.14 43.61 1.61
CA ARG A 577 19.89 42.98 2.92
C ARG A 577 18.87 41.85 2.83
N GLU A 578 17.92 41.96 1.90
CA GLU A 578 16.91 40.93 1.64
C GLU A 578 17.53 39.62 1.14
N THR A 579 18.55 39.69 0.28
CA THR A 579 19.32 38.53 -0.21
C THR A 579 19.91 37.75 0.95
N ARG A 580 20.57 38.46 1.88
CA ARG A 580 21.11 37.87 3.10
C ARG A 580 20.02 37.21 3.95
N ARG A 581 18.92 37.92 4.23
CA ARG A 581 17.82 37.39 5.04
C ARG A 581 17.22 36.09 4.47
N LEU A 582 17.04 36.03 3.14
CA LEU A 582 16.50 34.84 2.48
C LEU A 582 17.47 33.65 2.55
N LEU A 583 18.77 33.90 2.36
CA LEU A 583 19.80 32.85 2.45
C LEU A 583 20.01 32.37 3.89
N GLU A 584 20.09 33.28 4.87
CA GLU A 584 20.20 32.94 6.29
C GLU A 584 19.01 32.10 6.77
N ARG A 585 17.80 32.39 6.28
CA ARG A 585 16.59 31.59 6.56
C ARG A 585 16.71 30.16 6.03
N LEU A 586 17.53 29.89 5.02
CA LEU A 586 17.75 28.53 4.52
C LEU A 586 18.87 27.82 5.30
N VAL A 587 19.89 28.56 5.75
CA VAL A 587 21.10 28.03 6.37
C VAL A 587 20.93 27.75 7.87
N TYR A 588 20.32 28.68 8.61
CA TYR A 588 20.25 28.63 10.08
C TYR A 588 18.96 28.00 10.61
N VAL A 589 18.08 27.49 9.74
CA VAL A 589 16.87 26.80 10.19
C VAL A 589 17.22 25.41 10.73
N SER A 590 16.82 25.16 11.98
CA SER A 590 17.10 23.96 12.77
C SER A 590 16.22 22.75 12.44
N SER A 591 15.48 22.76 11.32
CA SER A 591 14.57 21.66 10.97
C SER A 591 15.29 20.55 10.20
N GLN A 592 15.11 19.30 10.65
CA GLN A 592 15.47 18.07 9.90
C GLN A 592 14.75 17.95 8.53
N ASP A 593 13.88 18.90 8.19
CA ASP A 593 13.01 18.90 7.01
C ASP A 593 13.65 19.53 5.76
N PHE A 594 14.81 20.18 5.88
CA PHE A 594 15.49 20.81 4.74
C PHE A 594 16.52 19.85 4.11
N PRO A 595 16.47 19.61 2.80
CA PRO A 595 17.48 18.80 2.13
C PRO A 595 18.88 19.40 2.32
N VAL A 596 19.85 18.56 2.67
CA VAL A 596 21.25 18.97 2.90
C VAL A 596 21.80 19.75 1.70
N THR A 597 21.47 19.34 0.48
CA THR A 597 21.88 20.02 -0.75
C THR A 597 21.37 21.46 -0.86
N VAL A 598 20.14 21.75 -0.40
CA VAL A 598 19.58 23.10 -0.39
C VAL A 598 20.36 23.99 0.56
N VAL A 599 20.66 23.47 1.76
CA VAL A 599 21.46 24.17 2.77
C VAL A 599 22.87 24.44 2.23
N GLN A 600 23.52 23.45 1.63
CA GLN A 600 24.87 23.61 1.05
C GLN A 600 24.92 24.66 -0.05
N VAL A 601 23.95 24.66 -0.99
CA VAL A 601 23.88 25.67 -2.04
C VAL A 601 23.59 27.05 -1.45
N ALA A 602 22.66 27.16 -0.50
CA ALA A 602 22.38 28.44 0.17
C ALA A 602 23.61 28.98 0.91
N SER A 603 24.34 28.12 1.65
CA SER A 603 25.59 28.45 2.33
C SER A 603 26.66 28.93 1.34
N TRP A 604 26.73 28.32 0.16
CA TRP A 604 27.68 28.72 -0.88
C TRP A 604 27.44 30.15 -1.39
N TYR A 605 26.19 30.49 -1.69
CA TYR A 605 25.82 31.85 -2.11
C TYR A 605 25.87 32.85 -0.96
N LEU A 606 25.57 32.44 0.27
CA LEU A 606 25.70 33.28 1.46
C LEU A 606 27.17 33.65 1.70
N LEU A 607 28.08 32.69 1.59
CA LEU A 607 29.51 32.95 1.73
C LEU A 607 30.01 33.96 0.68
N ARG A 608 29.56 33.86 -0.58
CA ARG A 608 29.88 34.86 -1.61
C ARG A 608 29.31 36.24 -1.29
N HIS A 609 28.09 36.31 -0.76
CA HIS A 609 27.49 37.57 -0.33
C HIS A 609 28.29 38.24 0.79
N LEU A 610 28.71 37.45 1.80
CA LEU A 610 29.48 37.94 2.95
C LEU A 610 30.87 38.42 2.53
N HIS A 611 31.55 37.69 1.64
CA HIS A 611 32.84 38.11 1.06
C HIS A 611 32.72 39.44 0.31
N ALA A 612 31.68 39.65 -0.49
CA ALA A 612 31.49 40.94 -1.18
C ALA A 612 31.20 42.13 -0.23
N LYS A 613 30.87 41.86 1.04
CA LYS A 613 30.65 42.87 2.08
C LYS A 613 31.77 42.96 3.11
N ASN A 614 32.80 42.12 3.03
CA ASN A 614 33.88 42.02 4.00
C ASN A 614 33.39 41.81 5.46
N ASP A 615 32.39 40.94 5.65
CA ASP A 615 31.78 40.67 6.97
C ASP A 615 32.39 39.41 7.62
N ASP A 616 33.64 39.53 8.11
CA ASP A 616 34.48 38.42 8.58
C ASP A 616 33.91 37.66 9.79
N GLU A 617 33.18 38.36 10.67
CA GLU A 617 32.56 37.74 11.86
C GLU A 617 31.55 36.67 11.45
N LEU A 618 30.68 36.96 10.48
CA LEU A 618 29.67 36.03 10.01
C LEU A 618 30.23 34.92 9.13
N ILE A 619 31.32 35.21 8.42
CA ILE A 619 32.06 34.18 7.70
C ILE A 619 32.58 33.14 8.69
N ASN A 620 33.15 33.55 9.81
CA ASN A 620 33.62 32.62 10.85
C ASN A 620 32.49 31.78 11.44
N VAL A 621 31.34 32.39 11.77
CA VAL A 621 30.16 31.66 12.27
C VAL A 621 29.67 30.61 11.27
N LEU A 622 29.60 30.97 9.99
CA LEU A 622 29.17 30.06 8.93
C LEU A 622 30.16 28.90 8.72
N LEU A 623 31.47 29.16 8.86
CA LEU A 623 32.52 28.13 8.76
C LEU A 623 32.52 27.19 9.97
N GLU A 624 32.28 27.69 11.18
CA GLU A 624 32.11 26.83 12.37
C GLU A 624 30.94 25.88 12.20
N GLN A 625 29.80 26.38 11.71
CA GLN A 625 28.64 25.55 11.44
C GLN A 625 28.90 24.53 10.31
N ALA A 626 29.66 24.91 9.29
CA ALA A 626 30.11 23.98 8.25
C ALA A 626 31.01 22.87 8.80
N LYS A 627 31.91 23.17 9.75
CA LYS A 627 32.74 22.17 10.44
C LYS A 627 31.88 21.21 11.25
N MET A 628 30.90 21.72 12.01
CA MET A 628 29.95 20.91 12.77
C MET A 628 29.15 19.96 11.86
N ASN A 629 28.73 20.45 10.69
CA ASN A 629 27.97 19.69 9.71
C ASN A 629 28.84 18.86 8.73
N ARG A 630 30.17 18.86 8.90
CA ARG A 630 31.15 18.19 8.02
C ARG A 630 31.06 18.59 6.54
N ASP A 631 30.65 19.83 6.24
CA ASP A 631 30.60 20.34 4.87
C ASP A 631 32.01 20.73 4.37
N GLN A 632 32.74 19.73 3.90
CA GLN A 632 34.09 19.91 3.36
C GLN A 632 34.12 20.75 2.07
N ARG A 633 33.01 20.84 1.33
CA ARG A 633 32.96 21.59 0.06
C ARG A 633 33.01 23.08 0.33
N LEU A 634 32.24 23.56 1.31
CA LEU A 634 32.22 24.96 1.69
C LEU A 634 33.57 25.44 2.24
N LEU A 635 34.24 24.60 3.06
CA LEU A 635 35.57 24.90 3.60
C LEU A 635 36.63 25.01 2.50
N LYS A 636 36.66 24.07 1.54
CA LYS A 636 37.54 24.14 0.37
C LYS A 636 37.26 25.39 -0.47
N PHE A 637 35.99 25.71 -0.66
CA PHE A 637 35.61 26.88 -1.44
C PHE A 637 36.00 28.21 -0.78
N HIS A 638 35.86 28.32 0.54
CA HIS A 638 36.37 29.48 1.28
C HIS A 638 37.87 29.65 1.07
N SER A 639 38.65 28.56 1.15
CA SER A 639 40.11 28.61 0.91
C SER A 639 40.47 29.07 -0.51
N LEU A 640 39.68 28.67 -1.51
CA LEU A 640 39.86 29.12 -2.90
C LEU A 640 39.54 30.61 -3.04
N LEU A 641 38.44 31.09 -2.45
CA LEU A 641 38.07 32.50 -2.48
C LEU A 641 39.16 33.38 -1.82
N THR A 642 39.65 32.99 -0.66
CA THR A 642 40.72 33.72 0.04
C THR A 642 42.03 33.71 -0.73
N SER A 643 42.34 32.61 -1.46
CA SER A 643 43.53 32.52 -2.31
C SER A 643 43.42 33.32 -3.61
N SER A 644 42.21 33.61 -4.08
CA SER A 644 41.98 34.44 -5.27
C SER A 644 41.94 35.95 -4.97
N SER A 645 41.81 36.31 -3.70
CA SER A 645 41.82 37.70 -3.20
C SER A 645 43.17 38.15 -2.64
N SER A 646 44.12 37.23 -2.46
CA SER A 646 45.54 37.47 -2.16
C SER A 646 46.36 37.53 -3.43
#